data_AF-A0A1I5B1T3-F1
#
_entry.id   AF-A0A1I5B1T3-F1
#
_cell.length_a   1.000
_cell.length_b   1.000
_cell.length_c   1.000
_cell.angle_alpha   90.00
_cell.angle_beta   90.00
_cell.angle_gamma   90.00
#
_symmetry.space_group_name_H-M   'P 1'
#
loop_
_entity.id
_entity.type
_entity.pdbx_description
1 polymer ?
#
loop_
_entity_poly.entity_id
_entity_poly.type
_entity_poly.pdbx_seq_one_letter_code
_entity_poly.pdbx_strand_id
1 'polypeptide(L)'
;MKLTPEKLLSAIEKYAHTPEKQQTLNQKQMLWFSDPENVFLLLSLVLTLPEEMMTKMGDSISNWVNVAVAELALTTNKLPVEDKQQIEEIIEQILVYANENFELNGECVLLCLSSLKRHQFHIKTDIAQLLGTPKYADDTNIATFPSPPPNLSQLFEQVRIESGLEFLEFFESGFSVIPHDGLSHLFSEVARYPWGIDALLLLTQYFEEPIALASAQALDDCPSSAWKNLSYLQLVNLCTRFNRHPSIHSCFKRWKKRAMAHHTVREPAEIHELYATHVDGNDCANMIMTIKLDGQEYQMNMMLDFKSGIRESLLNSDPDLTILELIKELNTHDAHIDFVPVSPDWLQQILPWILSVQLNKKTPIELYSLYWLSRLPFEWTQPEEFELEHWSQKLGYQADPKRQERHRLGTTMGSPLILSWLAPEEYLSEAKQPKDLLKLYYYANRELFAGRLTYSAAIEQYRLPSPAPHLVNQYLDLAYTLRDPALNRKRFALFDTLAELSFEYFYLEQDEEILPQGLVLKVSLLDASPAVWRRIRVSNQLTLIEFHDVIQNVMGWENEHLFRFNISGIDIPEEHYDQTCIGVFLDEIGDELSYQYDFGDDWLHQITVEKVLPKDIIQPEITAGNGMCPAEDSGGIWSWNYLLKLRKQKVLTEDEAEQLEFVGLSPSESLEPFDKQQANKRLKALFNQ
;
A
#
# COMPACT_ATOMS: atom_id res chain seq x y z
N MET A 1 6.20 5.61 11.90
CA MET A 1 6.13 5.53 13.37
C MET A 1 7.01 4.36 13.82
N LYS A 2 8.01 4.57 14.69
CA LYS A 2 8.80 3.45 15.22
C LYS A 2 8.03 2.72 16.32
N LEU A 3 7.85 1.41 16.18
CA LEU A 3 7.17 0.57 17.17
C LEU A 3 8.12 0.12 18.28
N THR A 4 7.54 -0.30 19.41
CA THR A 4 8.27 -0.99 20.49
C THR A 4 7.82 -2.46 20.57
N PRO A 5 8.65 -3.38 21.11
CA PRO A 5 8.28 -4.78 21.32
C PRO A 5 6.98 -4.94 22.11
N GLU A 6 6.79 -4.16 23.17
CA GLU A 6 5.60 -4.23 24.04
C GLU A 6 4.33 -3.84 23.29
N LYS A 7 4.43 -2.83 22.41
CA LYS A 7 3.30 -2.38 21.60
C LYS A 7 2.92 -3.44 20.56
N LEU A 8 3.90 -4.07 19.91
CA LEU A 8 3.67 -5.15 18.95
C LEU A 8 3.02 -6.35 19.64
N LEU A 9 3.60 -6.82 20.76
CA LEU A 9 3.07 -7.97 21.49
C LEU A 9 1.65 -7.71 22.00
N SER A 10 1.39 -6.52 22.55
CA SER A 10 0.04 -6.13 22.99
C SER A 10 -0.96 -6.09 21.84
N ALA A 11 -0.53 -5.67 20.65
CA ALA A 11 -1.39 -5.66 19.47
C ALA A 11 -1.71 -7.08 18.97
N ILE A 12 -0.73 -7.98 18.96
CA ILE A 12 -0.90 -9.40 18.62
C ILE A 12 -1.82 -10.10 19.63
N GLU A 13 -1.64 -9.82 20.93
CA GLU A 13 -2.51 -10.36 21.99
C GLU A 13 -3.97 -9.91 21.84
N LYS A 14 -4.19 -8.60 21.61
CA LYS A 14 -5.54 -8.07 21.35
C LYS A 14 -6.16 -8.70 20.11
N TYR A 15 -5.37 -8.87 19.06
CA TYR A 15 -5.79 -9.54 17.84
C TYR A 15 -6.22 -10.98 18.11
N ALA A 16 -5.43 -11.75 18.87
CA ALA A 16 -5.75 -13.12 19.24
C ALA A 16 -7.05 -13.27 20.06
N HIS A 17 -7.43 -12.23 20.80
CA HIS A 17 -8.70 -12.18 21.55
C HIS A 17 -9.90 -11.70 20.73
N THR A 18 -9.68 -11.28 19.48
CA THR A 18 -10.75 -10.86 18.56
C THR A 18 -11.38 -12.09 17.91
N PRO A 19 -12.71 -12.14 17.67
CA PRO A 19 -13.34 -13.25 16.97
C PRO A 19 -12.71 -13.47 15.59
N GLU A 20 -12.47 -14.73 15.19
CA GLU A 20 -11.81 -15.09 13.91
C GLU A 20 -12.39 -14.36 12.69
N LYS A 21 -13.71 -14.13 12.64
CA LYS A 21 -14.38 -13.40 11.54
C LYS A 21 -14.06 -11.90 11.47
N GLN A 22 -13.43 -11.35 12.49
CA GLN A 22 -13.03 -9.94 12.62
C GLN A 22 -11.51 -9.78 12.76
N GLN A 23 -10.78 -10.87 12.62
CA GLN A 23 -9.32 -10.91 12.67
C GLN A 23 -8.76 -10.42 11.33
N THR A 24 -8.73 -9.10 11.15
CA THR A 24 -8.04 -8.43 10.05
C THR A 24 -7.22 -7.26 10.59
N LEU A 25 -6.00 -7.11 10.08
CA LEU A 25 -5.16 -5.94 10.37
C LEU A 25 -5.79 -4.72 9.70
N ASN A 26 -6.02 -3.65 10.45
CA ASN A 26 -6.54 -2.41 9.85
C ASN A 26 -5.43 -1.69 9.05
N GLN A 27 -5.81 -0.77 8.16
CA GLN A 27 -4.85 -0.03 7.33
C GLN A 27 -3.74 0.65 8.16
N LYS A 28 -4.08 1.21 9.34
CA LYS A 28 -3.08 1.84 10.22
C LYS A 28 -2.04 0.84 10.73
N GLN A 29 -2.44 -0.39 11.01
CA GLN A 29 -1.54 -1.47 11.44
C GLN A 29 -0.72 -2.02 10.26
N MET A 30 -1.31 -2.15 9.07
CA MET A 30 -0.56 -2.51 7.85
C MET A 30 0.53 -1.47 7.55
N LEU A 31 0.18 -0.18 7.64
CA LEU A 31 1.12 0.93 7.48
C LEU A 31 2.28 0.95 8.49
N TRP A 32 2.19 0.21 9.59
CA TRP A 32 3.35 0.05 10.48
C TRP A 32 4.51 -0.65 9.76
N PHE A 33 4.21 -1.57 8.85
CA PHE A 33 5.19 -2.40 8.16
C PHE A 33 5.67 -1.80 6.84
N SER A 34 5.18 -0.61 6.47
CA SER A 34 5.79 0.19 5.41
C SER A 34 7.20 0.70 5.80
N ASP A 35 7.54 0.70 7.10
CA ASP A 35 8.88 0.93 7.62
C ASP A 35 9.59 -0.42 7.87
N PRO A 36 10.67 -0.74 7.12
CA PRO A 36 11.41 -2.00 7.28
C PRO A 36 11.91 -2.25 8.71
N GLU A 37 12.24 -1.20 9.48
CA GLU A 37 12.71 -1.37 10.86
C GLU A 37 11.66 -2.04 11.75
N ASN A 38 10.37 -1.77 11.52
CA ASN A 38 9.29 -2.39 12.28
C ASN A 38 9.12 -3.88 11.93
N VAL A 39 9.43 -4.27 10.69
CA VAL A 39 9.44 -5.68 10.26
C VAL A 39 10.61 -6.42 10.90
N PHE A 40 11.79 -5.81 10.91
CA PHE A 40 12.97 -6.34 11.61
C PHE A 40 12.72 -6.53 13.11
N LEU A 41 12.04 -5.57 13.74
CA LEU A 41 11.63 -5.65 15.13
C LEU A 41 10.67 -6.83 15.37
N LEU A 42 9.67 -7.00 14.50
CA LEU A 42 8.71 -8.10 14.58
C LEU A 42 9.40 -9.46 14.43
N LEU A 43 10.27 -9.63 13.42
CA LEU A 43 11.02 -10.88 13.21
C LEU A 43 11.87 -11.21 14.44
N SER A 44 12.59 -10.22 14.98
CA SER A 44 13.40 -10.39 16.19
C SER A 44 12.56 -10.79 17.40
N LEU A 45 11.40 -10.17 17.59
CA LEU A 45 10.46 -10.51 18.66
C LEU A 45 9.98 -11.95 18.51
N VAL A 46 9.49 -12.33 17.32
CA VAL A 46 8.91 -13.66 17.06
C VAL A 46 9.92 -14.77 17.23
N LEU A 47 11.17 -14.59 16.76
CA LEU A 47 12.25 -15.57 16.92
C LEU A 47 12.55 -15.91 18.39
N THR A 48 12.24 -15.01 19.32
CA THR A 48 12.50 -15.16 20.76
C THR A 48 11.26 -15.54 21.58
N LEU A 49 10.11 -15.78 20.94
CA LEU A 49 8.89 -16.14 21.65
C LEU A 49 8.95 -17.58 22.20
N PRO A 50 8.45 -17.81 23.43
CA PRO A 50 8.42 -19.15 24.02
C PRO A 50 7.37 -20.04 23.32
N GLU A 51 7.59 -21.36 23.35
CA GLU A 51 6.68 -22.37 22.75
C GLU A 51 5.23 -22.24 23.24
N GLU A 52 5.04 -21.88 24.51
CA GLU A 52 3.69 -21.66 25.07
C GLU A 52 2.91 -20.57 24.34
N MET A 53 3.61 -19.57 23.78
CA MET A 53 2.98 -18.49 23.06
C MET A 53 2.50 -18.94 21.69
N MET A 54 3.31 -19.73 20.98
CA MET A 54 2.90 -20.34 19.71
C MET A 54 1.69 -21.26 19.89
N THR A 55 1.63 -22.01 21.00
CA THR A 55 0.46 -22.82 21.33
C THR A 55 -0.81 -21.98 21.57
N LYS A 56 -0.67 -20.78 22.16
CA LYS A 56 -1.82 -19.93 22.54
C LYS A 56 -2.29 -19.00 21.42
N MET A 57 -1.38 -18.49 20.59
CA MET A 57 -1.63 -17.43 19.62
C MET A 57 -0.85 -17.61 18.31
N GLY A 58 -0.45 -18.84 17.97
CA GLY A 58 0.35 -19.14 16.77
C GLY A 58 -0.28 -18.63 15.48
N ASP A 59 -1.59 -18.79 15.30
CA ASP A 59 -2.30 -18.31 14.11
C ASP A 59 -2.23 -16.77 13.98
N SER A 60 -2.41 -16.07 15.11
CA SER A 60 -2.27 -14.61 15.17
C SER A 60 -0.85 -14.16 14.83
N ILE A 61 0.16 -14.80 15.43
CA ILE A 61 1.58 -14.49 15.15
C ILE A 61 1.87 -14.73 13.67
N SER A 62 1.41 -15.86 13.12
CA SER A 62 1.56 -16.21 11.71
C SER A 62 0.97 -15.14 10.80
N ASN A 63 -0.25 -14.68 11.08
CA ASN A 63 -0.87 -13.64 10.25
C ASN A 63 -0.09 -12.32 10.28
N TRP A 64 0.34 -11.89 11.47
CA TRP A 64 1.14 -10.67 11.63
C TRP A 64 2.49 -10.74 10.89
N VAL A 65 3.19 -11.88 10.99
CA VAL A 65 4.45 -12.09 10.25
C VAL A 65 4.19 -12.06 8.75
N ASN A 66 3.16 -12.76 8.26
CA ASN A 66 2.85 -12.80 6.83
C ASN A 66 2.50 -11.41 6.27
N VAL A 67 1.68 -10.62 6.97
CA VAL A 67 1.37 -9.25 6.52
C VAL A 67 2.61 -8.36 6.57
N ALA A 68 3.41 -8.42 7.64
CA ALA A 68 4.61 -7.60 7.76
C ALA A 68 5.64 -7.91 6.67
N VAL A 69 5.87 -9.19 6.37
CA VAL A 69 6.78 -9.60 5.30
C VAL A 69 6.22 -9.27 3.92
N ALA A 70 4.90 -9.37 3.71
CA ALA A 70 4.25 -8.94 2.47
C ALA A 70 4.44 -7.45 2.21
N GLU A 71 4.21 -6.60 3.22
CA GLU A 71 4.45 -5.14 3.14
C GLU A 71 5.94 -4.83 2.89
N LEU A 72 6.85 -5.56 3.53
CA LEU A 72 8.29 -5.45 3.24
C LEU A 72 8.61 -5.84 1.79
N ALA A 73 7.95 -6.87 1.25
CA ALA A 73 8.14 -7.29 -0.13
C ALA A 73 7.64 -6.20 -1.12
N LEU A 74 6.50 -5.58 -0.84
CA LEU A 74 5.95 -4.49 -1.65
C LEU A 74 6.86 -3.26 -1.67
N THR A 75 7.43 -2.89 -0.52
CA THR A 75 8.38 -1.77 -0.42
C THR A 75 9.71 -2.09 -1.10
N THR A 76 10.27 -3.28 -0.86
CA THR A 76 11.56 -3.71 -1.45
C THR A 76 11.50 -3.91 -2.96
N ASN A 77 10.35 -4.31 -3.52
CA ASN A 77 10.19 -4.49 -4.96
C ASN A 77 10.32 -3.17 -5.77
N LYS A 78 10.19 -2.01 -5.10
CA LYS A 78 10.39 -0.70 -5.72
C LYS A 78 11.84 -0.23 -5.64
N LEU A 79 12.68 -0.89 -4.84
CA LEU A 79 14.06 -0.50 -4.60
C LEU A 79 15.02 -1.06 -5.66
N PRO A 80 16.15 -0.38 -5.88
CA PRO A 80 17.30 -0.96 -6.57
C PRO A 80 17.72 -2.31 -5.98
N VAL A 81 18.30 -3.17 -6.80
CA VAL A 81 18.76 -4.52 -6.40
C VAL A 81 19.74 -4.46 -5.22
N GLU A 82 20.60 -3.45 -5.17
CA GLU A 82 21.59 -3.25 -4.12
C GLU A 82 20.95 -2.97 -2.75
N ASP A 83 19.86 -2.19 -2.73
CA ASP A 83 19.15 -1.87 -1.49
C ASP A 83 18.31 -3.06 -1.00
N LYS A 84 17.71 -3.83 -1.93
CA LYS A 84 17.07 -5.11 -1.58
C LYS A 84 18.08 -6.09 -0.95
N GLN A 85 19.30 -6.16 -1.49
CA GLN A 85 20.37 -6.99 -0.92
C GLN A 85 20.77 -6.54 0.48
N GLN A 86 20.83 -5.23 0.74
CA GLN A 86 21.09 -4.73 2.11
C GLN A 86 19.99 -5.15 3.09
N ILE A 87 18.72 -5.11 2.67
CA ILE A 87 17.61 -5.59 3.50
C ILE A 87 17.74 -7.09 3.77
N GLU A 88 18.05 -7.90 2.76
CA GLU A 88 18.35 -9.33 2.93
C GLU A 88 19.52 -9.55 3.90
N GLU A 89 20.61 -8.78 3.79
CA GLU A 89 21.77 -8.84 4.70
C GLU A 89 21.42 -8.47 6.15
N ILE A 90 20.54 -7.50 6.37
CA ILE A 90 20.07 -7.13 7.70
C ILE A 90 19.24 -8.28 8.31
N ILE A 91 18.35 -8.89 7.53
CA ILE A 91 17.56 -10.04 7.98
C ILE A 91 18.48 -11.20 8.37
N GLU A 92 19.52 -11.46 7.58
CA GLU A 92 20.54 -12.48 7.89
C GLU A 92 21.27 -12.18 9.20
N GLN A 93 21.65 -10.92 9.43
CA GLN A 93 22.27 -10.49 10.69
C GLN A 93 21.34 -10.69 11.88
N ILE A 94 20.04 -10.42 11.72
CA ILE A 94 19.04 -10.65 12.77
C ILE A 94 18.97 -12.15 13.10
N LEU A 95 18.92 -13.02 12.09
CA LEU A 95 18.87 -14.47 12.29
C LEU A 95 20.11 -15.00 13.00
N VAL A 96 21.30 -14.57 12.56
CA VAL A 96 22.59 -14.95 13.17
C VAL A 96 22.68 -14.43 14.60
N TYR A 97 22.37 -13.16 14.82
CA TYR A 97 22.38 -12.56 16.16
C TYR A 97 21.40 -13.27 17.09
N ALA A 98 20.19 -13.59 16.60
CA ALA A 98 19.19 -14.27 17.40
C ALA A 98 19.69 -15.66 17.84
N ASN A 99 20.31 -16.41 16.93
CA ASN A 99 20.87 -17.73 17.19
C ASN A 99 22.07 -17.70 18.17
N GLU A 100 22.89 -16.65 18.11
CA GLU A 100 24.05 -16.52 19.00
C GLU A 100 23.69 -16.08 20.42
N ASN A 101 22.55 -15.39 20.59
CA ASN A 101 22.22 -14.70 21.84
C ASN A 101 20.96 -15.23 22.56
N PHE A 102 20.11 -16.02 21.89
CA PHE A 102 18.86 -16.52 22.47
C PHE A 102 18.64 -18.01 22.18
N GLU A 103 17.81 -18.66 22.99
CA GLU A 103 17.28 -19.98 22.68
C GLU A 103 16.10 -19.82 21.70
N LEU A 104 16.29 -20.27 20.47
CA LEU A 104 15.30 -20.13 19.40
C LEU A 104 14.22 -21.20 19.47
N ASN A 105 12.97 -20.79 19.29
CA ASN A 105 11.85 -21.70 19.06
C ASN A 105 11.83 -22.13 17.58
N GLY A 106 11.89 -23.44 17.34
CA GLY A 106 11.89 -23.99 15.99
C GLY A 106 10.65 -23.65 15.15
N GLU A 107 9.47 -23.57 15.76
CA GLU A 107 8.24 -23.16 15.07
C GLU A 107 8.32 -21.70 14.60
N CYS A 108 8.88 -20.82 15.43
CA CYS A 108 9.07 -19.41 15.11
C CYS A 108 10.10 -19.21 13.99
N VAL A 109 11.21 -19.96 14.04
CA VAL A 109 12.25 -19.98 12.99
C VAL A 109 11.64 -20.43 11.66
N LEU A 110 10.90 -21.54 11.66
CA LEU A 110 10.23 -22.06 10.48
C LEU A 110 9.23 -21.06 9.90
N LEU A 111 8.38 -20.46 10.74
CA LEU A 111 7.40 -19.44 10.33
C LEU A 111 8.08 -18.22 9.69
N CYS A 112 9.10 -17.65 10.33
CA CYS A 112 9.79 -16.47 9.83
C CYS A 112 10.46 -16.75 8.48
N LEU A 113 11.20 -17.86 8.40
CA LEU A 113 11.93 -18.23 7.18
C LEU A 113 10.99 -18.64 6.04
N SER A 114 9.93 -19.39 6.32
CA SER A 114 8.96 -19.78 5.29
C SER A 114 8.22 -18.57 4.75
N SER A 115 7.84 -17.62 5.61
CA SER A 115 7.22 -16.36 5.20
C SER A 115 8.15 -15.49 4.35
N LEU A 116 9.43 -15.35 4.74
CA LEU A 116 10.46 -14.64 3.97
C LEU A 116 10.68 -15.28 2.59
N LYS A 117 10.82 -16.60 2.53
CA LYS A 117 11.00 -17.32 1.26
C LYS A 117 9.77 -17.25 0.36
N ARG A 118 8.56 -17.35 0.92
CA ARG A 118 7.31 -17.16 0.16
C ARG A 118 7.29 -15.82 -0.57
N HIS A 119 7.83 -14.79 0.06
CA HIS A 119 7.97 -13.45 -0.52
C HIS A 119 9.30 -13.21 -1.27
N GLN A 120 10.00 -14.28 -1.65
CA GLN A 120 11.20 -14.28 -2.49
C GLN A 120 12.38 -13.45 -1.91
N PHE A 121 12.56 -13.47 -0.59
CA PHE A 121 13.80 -13.03 0.06
C PHE A 121 14.84 -14.16 0.04
N HIS A 122 16.07 -13.85 -0.38
CA HIS A 122 17.16 -14.82 -0.45
C HIS A 122 17.85 -14.95 0.91
N ILE A 123 17.46 -15.97 1.67
CA ILE A 123 18.06 -16.29 2.97
C ILE A 123 19.04 -17.45 2.81
N LYS A 124 20.33 -17.19 3.03
CA LYS A 124 21.46 -18.11 2.96
C LYS A 124 21.78 -18.77 4.30
N THR A 125 21.32 -18.21 5.42
CA THR A 125 21.53 -18.83 6.73
C THR A 125 21.02 -20.27 6.73
N ASP A 126 21.87 -21.19 7.18
CA ASP A 126 21.55 -22.61 7.26
C ASP A 126 20.55 -22.85 8.40
N ILE A 127 19.33 -23.25 8.06
CA ILE A 127 18.27 -23.51 9.04
C ILE A 127 18.68 -24.58 10.07
N ALA A 128 19.54 -25.55 9.70
CA ALA A 128 19.99 -26.57 10.64
C ALA A 128 20.83 -25.96 11.77
N GLN A 129 21.56 -24.88 11.49
CA GLN A 129 22.29 -24.12 12.50
C GLN A 129 21.35 -23.35 13.43
N LEU A 130 20.24 -22.81 12.90
CA LEU A 130 19.24 -22.07 13.67
C LEU A 130 18.39 -22.98 14.57
N LEU A 131 18.08 -24.19 14.11
CA LEU A 131 17.31 -25.19 14.87
C LEU A 131 18.19 -25.98 15.88
N GLY A 132 19.46 -25.62 16.02
CA GLY A 132 20.33 -26.12 17.10
C GLY A 132 20.66 -27.61 17.07
N THR A 133 20.71 -28.28 15.90
CA THR A 133 21.14 -29.71 15.85
C THR A 133 22.67 -29.86 15.79
N PRO A 134 23.23 -30.90 16.43
CA PRO A 134 24.58 -30.86 16.99
C PRO A 134 25.67 -30.92 15.91
N LYS A 135 26.74 -30.16 16.12
CA LYS A 135 28.01 -30.30 15.38
C LYS A 135 28.43 -31.77 15.40
N TYR A 136 28.45 -32.42 14.23
CA TYR A 136 28.92 -33.79 14.09
C TYR A 136 30.39 -33.88 14.56
N ALA A 137 30.61 -34.52 15.71
CA ALA A 137 31.85 -35.20 16.00
C ALA A 137 31.69 -36.63 15.48
N ASP A 138 32.36 -36.91 14.38
CA ASP A 138 32.60 -38.27 13.89
C ASP A 138 33.29 -39.09 15.00
N ASP A 139 32.94 -40.37 15.09
CA ASP A 139 33.69 -41.51 15.70
C ASP A 139 32.89 -42.50 16.55
N THR A 140 31.55 -42.41 16.68
CA THR A 140 30.77 -43.49 17.31
C THR A 140 29.39 -43.71 16.69
N ASN A 141 29.21 -44.85 16.02
CA ASN A 141 27.96 -45.43 15.49
C ASN A 141 26.63 -44.76 15.93
N ILE A 142 26.24 -43.73 15.17
CA ILE A 142 24.89 -43.24 14.81
C ILE A 142 23.82 -43.15 15.91
N ALA A 143 23.36 -41.92 16.15
CA ALA A 143 21.94 -41.58 16.03
C ALA A 143 21.80 -40.27 15.22
N THR A 144 21.23 -40.42 14.02
CA THR A 144 20.92 -39.41 13.01
C THR A 144 19.84 -38.41 13.46
N PHE A 145 19.71 -37.32 12.69
CA PHE A 145 18.46 -36.55 12.48
C PHE A 145 17.20 -37.39 12.80
N PRO A 146 16.19 -36.85 13.50
CA PRO A 146 15.13 -37.59 14.19
C PRO A 146 14.80 -38.93 13.53
N SER A 147 15.10 -40.02 14.24
CA SER A 147 14.74 -41.37 13.79
C SER A 147 13.22 -41.52 13.83
N PRO A 148 12.50 -42.02 12.81
CA PRO A 148 12.81 -42.22 11.38
C PRO A 148 12.59 -40.92 10.57
N PRO A 149 13.03 -40.83 9.30
CA PRO A 149 12.53 -39.77 8.42
C PRO A 149 11.00 -39.74 8.55
N PRO A 150 10.38 -38.56 8.75
CA PRO A 150 8.93 -38.49 8.81
C PRO A 150 8.42 -39.26 7.61
N ASN A 151 7.51 -40.19 7.85
CA ASN A 151 6.97 -40.96 6.77
C ASN A 151 6.20 -39.98 5.87
N LEU A 152 6.88 -39.43 4.87
CA LEU A 152 6.35 -38.39 3.99
C LEU A 152 5.04 -38.86 3.36
N SER A 153 4.92 -40.17 3.11
CA SER A 153 3.68 -40.73 2.62
C SER A 153 2.55 -40.59 3.63
N GLN A 154 2.80 -40.88 4.91
CA GLN A 154 1.84 -40.68 6.00
C GLN A 154 1.51 -39.20 6.21
N LEU A 155 2.49 -38.30 6.06
CA LEU A 155 2.26 -36.86 6.17
C LEU A 155 1.35 -36.36 5.04
N PHE A 156 1.65 -36.70 3.79
CA PHE A 156 0.82 -36.32 2.65
C PHE A 156 -0.60 -36.94 2.72
N GLU A 157 -0.72 -38.16 3.25
CA GLU A 157 -2.02 -38.80 3.52
C GLU A 157 -2.82 -38.06 4.62
N GLN A 158 -2.14 -37.52 5.64
CA GLN A 158 -2.79 -36.75 6.70
C GLN A 158 -3.28 -35.38 6.22
N VAL A 159 -2.45 -34.68 5.44
CA VAL A 159 -2.76 -33.34 4.90
C VAL A 159 -3.77 -33.42 3.74
N ARG A 160 -3.89 -34.58 3.09
CA ARG A 160 -4.81 -34.84 1.95
C ARG A 160 -4.58 -33.91 0.77
N ILE A 161 -3.33 -33.84 0.30
CA ILE A 161 -2.97 -33.06 -0.89
C ILE A 161 -3.54 -33.74 -2.14
N GLU A 162 -4.40 -33.03 -2.87
CA GLU A 162 -5.09 -33.52 -4.07
C GLU A 162 -4.52 -32.92 -5.36
N SER A 163 -3.87 -31.75 -5.27
CA SER A 163 -3.35 -31.03 -6.44
C SER A 163 -1.90 -30.57 -6.29
N GLY A 164 -1.27 -30.24 -7.43
CA GLY A 164 0.09 -29.71 -7.44
C GLY A 164 0.18 -28.33 -6.80
N LEU A 165 -0.91 -27.53 -6.85
CA LEU A 165 -1.00 -26.23 -6.19
C LEU A 165 -1.09 -26.35 -4.68
N GLU A 166 -1.94 -27.24 -4.15
CA GLU A 166 -2.00 -27.52 -2.71
C GLU A 166 -0.64 -27.99 -2.18
N PHE A 167 0.10 -28.78 -2.98
CA PHE A 167 1.46 -29.13 -2.63
C PHE A 167 2.40 -27.91 -2.59
N LEU A 168 2.26 -26.94 -3.50
CA LEU A 168 3.08 -25.72 -3.47
C LEU A 168 2.77 -24.88 -2.22
N GLU A 169 1.50 -24.71 -1.86
CA GLU A 169 1.09 -24.03 -0.62
C GLU A 169 1.72 -24.71 0.61
N PHE A 170 1.61 -26.03 0.65
CA PHE A 170 2.19 -26.85 1.70
C PHE A 170 3.73 -26.78 1.69
N PHE A 171 4.35 -26.72 0.51
CA PHE A 171 5.78 -26.59 0.38
C PHE A 171 6.27 -25.23 0.88
N GLU A 172 5.64 -24.14 0.46
CA GLU A 172 6.02 -22.79 0.85
C GLU A 172 5.76 -22.48 2.31
N SER A 173 4.80 -23.16 2.96
CA SER A 173 4.51 -22.99 4.38
C SER A 173 5.53 -23.63 5.32
N GLY A 174 6.36 -24.57 4.86
CA GLY A 174 7.37 -25.17 5.75
C GLY A 174 8.47 -26.03 5.12
N PHE A 175 8.32 -26.51 3.88
CA PHE A 175 9.35 -27.32 3.21
C PHE A 175 10.30 -26.53 2.32
N SER A 176 9.99 -25.27 2.01
CA SER A 176 10.86 -24.32 1.29
C SER A 176 12.20 -24.08 1.99
N VAL A 177 12.27 -24.38 3.28
CA VAL A 177 13.46 -24.20 4.11
C VAL A 177 14.25 -25.50 4.32
N ILE A 178 13.84 -26.63 3.74
CA ILE A 178 14.61 -27.89 3.83
C ILE A 178 16.03 -27.68 3.28
N PRO A 179 17.09 -28.18 3.97
CA PRO A 179 18.44 -28.22 3.43
C PRO A 179 18.51 -28.96 2.09
N HIS A 180 19.37 -28.50 1.18
CA HIS A 180 19.39 -28.99 -0.21
C HIS A 180 19.52 -30.52 -0.34
N ASP A 181 20.28 -31.17 0.55
CA ASP A 181 20.46 -32.62 0.55
C ASP A 181 19.15 -33.38 0.82
N GLY A 182 18.25 -32.79 1.63
CA GLY A 182 16.94 -33.34 1.95
C GLY A 182 15.89 -33.19 0.84
N LEU A 183 16.07 -32.22 -0.08
CA LEU A 183 15.14 -31.98 -1.19
C LEU A 183 15.06 -33.20 -2.13
N SER A 184 16.17 -33.91 -2.33
CA SER A 184 16.22 -35.10 -3.18
C SER A 184 15.26 -36.19 -2.72
N HIS A 185 15.19 -36.44 -1.41
CA HIS A 185 14.29 -37.43 -0.81
C HIS A 185 12.83 -36.97 -0.90
N LEU A 186 12.56 -35.71 -0.56
CA LEU A 186 11.22 -35.13 -0.64
C LEU A 186 10.65 -35.23 -2.07
N PHE A 187 11.39 -34.73 -3.06
CA PHE A 187 10.91 -34.66 -4.44
C PHE A 187 10.83 -36.03 -5.13
N SER A 188 11.67 -36.99 -4.71
CA SER A 188 11.53 -38.40 -5.14
C SER A 188 10.23 -39.03 -4.64
N GLU A 189 9.77 -38.67 -3.44
CA GLU A 189 8.48 -39.14 -2.92
C GLU A 189 7.31 -38.43 -3.62
N VAL A 190 7.39 -37.10 -3.79
CA VAL A 190 6.39 -36.30 -4.52
C VAL A 190 6.13 -36.86 -5.92
N ALA A 191 7.18 -37.27 -6.64
CA ALA A 191 7.06 -37.85 -7.99
C ALA A 191 6.18 -39.11 -8.08
N ARG A 192 5.86 -39.76 -6.95
CA ARG A 192 5.01 -40.95 -6.88
C ARG A 192 3.51 -40.63 -6.90
N TYR A 193 3.13 -39.38 -6.61
CA TYR A 193 1.74 -38.96 -6.51
C TYR A 193 1.14 -38.56 -7.87
N PRO A 194 -0.19 -38.68 -8.05
CA PRO A 194 -0.88 -38.26 -9.28
C PRO A 194 -0.71 -36.78 -9.62
N TRP A 195 -0.48 -35.92 -8.63
CA TRP A 195 -0.24 -34.49 -8.84
C TRP A 195 1.26 -34.13 -8.89
N GLY A 196 2.14 -35.10 -8.64
CA GLY A 196 3.56 -34.86 -8.39
C GLY A 196 4.33 -34.29 -9.58
N ILE A 197 3.98 -34.68 -10.81
CA ILE A 197 4.64 -34.15 -12.01
C ILE A 197 4.33 -32.66 -12.20
N ASP A 198 3.10 -32.23 -11.95
CA ASP A 198 2.72 -30.82 -12.02
C ASP A 198 3.47 -30.01 -10.96
N ALA A 199 3.47 -30.48 -9.71
CA ALA A 199 4.17 -29.86 -8.59
C ALA A 199 5.67 -29.67 -8.88
N LEU A 200 6.35 -30.73 -9.32
CA LEU A 200 7.78 -30.67 -9.63
C LEU A 200 8.07 -29.74 -10.81
N LEU A 201 7.23 -29.75 -11.86
CA LEU A 201 7.39 -28.82 -12.98
C LEU A 201 7.23 -27.36 -12.56
N LEU A 202 6.29 -27.05 -11.65
CA LEU A 202 6.15 -25.71 -11.10
C LEU A 202 7.37 -25.34 -10.24
N LEU A 203 7.85 -26.24 -9.38
CA LEU A 203 9.05 -26.01 -8.57
C LEU A 203 10.33 -25.83 -9.38
N THR A 204 10.38 -26.29 -10.65
CA THR A 204 11.48 -25.89 -11.56
C THR A 204 11.54 -24.38 -11.83
N GLN A 205 10.46 -23.65 -11.55
CA GLN A 205 10.36 -22.20 -11.70
C GLN A 205 10.43 -21.45 -10.36
N TYR A 206 10.64 -22.18 -9.24
CA TYR A 206 10.82 -21.59 -7.91
C TYR A 206 11.98 -20.59 -7.91
N PHE A 207 11.95 -19.57 -7.04
CA PHE A 207 12.94 -18.48 -7.13
C PHE A 207 14.38 -18.92 -6.81
N GLU A 208 14.54 -19.88 -5.90
CA GLU A 208 15.84 -20.45 -5.56
C GLU A 208 16.25 -21.56 -6.55
N GLU A 209 17.38 -21.38 -7.22
CA GLU A 209 17.93 -22.34 -8.17
C GLU A 209 18.14 -23.77 -7.60
N PRO A 210 18.58 -23.96 -6.34
CA PRO A 210 18.72 -25.30 -5.76
C PRO A 210 17.43 -26.13 -5.74
N ILE A 211 16.28 -25.51 -5.48
CA ILE A 211 14.97 -26.16 -5.50
C ILE A 211 14.61 -26.58 -6.93
N ALA A 212 14.90 -25.70 -7.90
CA ALA A 212 14.67 -25.99 -9.32
C ALA A 212 15.55 -27.15 -9.81
N LEU A 213 16.83 -27.19 -9.41
CA LEU A 213 17.76 -28.27 -9.73
C LEU A 213 17.32 -29.61 -9.10
N ALA A 214 16.94 -29.61 -7.83
CA ALA A 214 16.47 -30.82 -7.16
C ALA A 214 15.17 -31.35 -7.79
N SER A 215 14.25 -30.45 -8.17
CA SER A 215 13.02 -30.81 -8.88
C SER A 215 13.32 -31.37 -10.28
N ALA A 216 14.27 -30.77 -11.01
CA ALA A 216 14.73 -31.26 -12.30
C ALA A 216 15.33 -32.67 -12.21
N GLN A 217 16.13 -32.94 -11.18
CA GLN A 217 16.70 -34.26 -10.93
C GLN A 217 15.59 -35.29 -10.65
N ALA A 218 14.63 -34.96 -9.78
CA ALA A 218 13.49 -35.84 -9.49
C ALA A 218 12.65 -36.16 -10.75
N LEU A 219 12.43 -35.17 -11.62
CA LEU A 219 11.74 -35.36 -12.91
C LEU A 219 12.53 -36.22 -13.91
N ASP A 220 13.86 -36.16 -13.88
CA ASP A 220 14.71 -37.00 -14.73
C ASP A 220 14.75 -38.45 -14.24
N ASP A 221 14.80 -38.66 -12.92
CA ASP A 221 14.85 -39.97 -12.26
C ASP A 221 13.51 -40.70 -12.24
N CYS A 222 12.38 -39.98 -12.34
CA CYS A 222 11.08 -40.61 -12.34
C CYS A 222 10.86 -41.48 -13.60
N PRO A 223 10.15 -42.62 -13.48
CA PRO A 223 9.91 -43.50 -14.62
C PRO A 223 9.09 -42.77 -15.68
N SER A 224 9.34 -43.04 -16.97
CA SER A 224 8.60 -42.36 -18.04
C SER A 224 7.09 -42.53 -17.93
N SER A 225 6.59 -43.62 -17.33
CA SER A 225 5.17 -43.87 -17.10
C SER A 225 4.53 -42.92 -16.08
N ALA A 226 5.31 -42.25 -15.22
CA ALA A 226 4.79 -41.25 -14.28
C ALA A 226 4.26 -40.02 -15.02
N TRP A 227 4.79 -39.70 -16.22
CA TRP A 227 4.36 -38.55 -17.03
C TRP A 227 2.92 -38.64 -17.55
N LYS A 228 2.25 -39.79 -17.41
CA LYS A 228 0.79 -39.90 -17.63
C LYS A 228 -0.02 -39.06 -16.65
N ASN A 229 0.59 -38.70 -15.51
CA ASN A 229 0.00 -37.92 -14.44
C ASN A 229 0.11 -36.40 -14.68
N LEU A 230 0.88 -35.96 -15.68
CA LEU A 230 0.93 -34.55 -16.08
C LEU A 230 -0.48 -34.09 -16.47
N SER A 231 -1.00 -33.05 -15.82
CA SER A 231 -2.37 -32.60 -16.07
C SER A 231 -2.52 -31.99 -17.46
N TYR A 232 -1.61 -31.08 -17.83
CA TYR A 232 -1.65 -30.37 -19.11
C TYR A 232 -0.28 -30.35 -19.76
N LEU A 233 -0.20 -30.78 -21.04
CA LEU A 233 1.04 -30.68 -21.83
C LEU A 233 1.57 -29.24 -21.88
N GLN A 234 0.65 -28.28 -21.77
CA GLN A 234 0.97 -26.87 -21.82
C GLN A 234 1.83 -26.39 -20.65
N LEU A 235 1.75 -27.04 -19.49
CA LEU A 235 2.57 -26.68 -18.33
C LEU A 235 4.07 -26.80 -18.68
N VAL A 236 4.47 -27.90 -19.30
CA VAL A 236 5.86 -28.09 -19.76
C VAL A 236 6.24 -27.04 -20.81
N ASN A 237 5.34 -26.67 -21.72
CA ASN A 237 5.61 -25.64 -22.73
C ASN A 237 5.82 -24.27 -22.09
N LEU A 238 5.00 -23.90 -21.10
CA LEU A 238 5.11 -22.64 -20.37
C LEU A 238 6.40 -22.59 -19.55
N CYS A 239 6.71 -23.63 -18.77
CA CYS A 239 7.97 -23.70 -18.01
C CYS A 239 9.20 -23.65 -18.94
N THR A 240 9.12 -24.24 -20.14
CA THR A 240 10.20 -24.14 -21.13
C THR A 240 10.38 -22.71 -21.64
N ARG A 241 9.26 -22.03 -21.93
CA ARG A 241 9.23 -20.70 -22.55
C ARG A 241 9.66 -19.60 -21.58
N PHE A 242 9.15 -19.66 -20.35
CA PHE A 242 9.40 -18.68 -19.29
C PHE A 242 10.39 -19.21 -18.26
N ASN A 243 11.33 -20.03 -18.71
CA ASN A 243 12.27 -20.71 -17.83
C ASN A 243 13.10 -19.71 -17.01
N ARG A 244 12.93 -19.74 -15.68
CA ARG A 244 13.65 -18.89 -14.74
C ARG A 244 15.13 -19.24 -14.64
N HIS A 245 15.48 -20.53 -14.71
CA HIS A 245 16.83 -21.03 -14.42
C HIS A 245 17.51 -21.64 -15.65
N PRO A 246 18.50 -20.96 -16.26
CA PRO A 246 19.17 -21.47 -17.47
C PRO A 246 19.80 -22.86 -17.29
N SER A 247 20.21 -23.23 -16.07
CA SER A 247 20.84 -24.50 -15.72
C SER A 247 20.00 -25.73 -16.07
N ILE A 248 18.67 -25.62 -15.99
CA ILE A 248 17.73 -26.72 -16.29
C ILE A 248 17.16 -26.68 -17.72
N HIS A 249 17.53 -25.67 -18.52
CA HIS A 249 16.92 -25.45 -19.85
C HIS A 249 17.07 -26.66 -20.78
N SER A 250 18.19 -27.37 -20.68
CA SER A 250 18.48 -28.55 -21.50
C SER A 250 17.54 -29.75 -21.22
N CYS A 251 16.89 -29.77 -20.06
CA CYS A 251 16.04 -30.87 -19.60
C CYS A 251 14.66 -30.87 -20.26
N PHE A 252 14.10 -29.68 -20.52
CA PHE A 252 12.75 -29.51 -21.06
C PHE A 252 12.48 -30.27 -22.37
N LYS A 253 13.48 -30.36 -23.27
CA LYS A 253 13.33 -31.12 -24.51
C LYS A 253 13.05 -32.60 -24.25
N ARG A 254 13.70 -33.18 -23.24
CA ARG A 254 13.50 -34.59 -22.84
C ARG A 254 12.15 -34.76 -22.17
N TRP A 255 11.81 -33.88 -21.25
CA TRP A 255 10.53 -33.88 -20.52
C TRP A 255 9.33 -33.71 -21.44
N LYS A 256 9.39 -32.79 -22.40
CA LYS A 256 8.35 -32.63 -23.43
C LYS A 256 8.14 -33.91 -24.22
N LYS A 257 9.22 -34.62 -24.59
CA LYS A 257 9.12 -35.92 -25.27
C LYS A 257 8.46 -36.99 -24.37
N ARG A 258 8.79 -37.03 -23.07
CA ARG A 258 8.15 -37.94 -22.11
C ARG A 258 6.66 -37.60 -21.95
N ALA A 259 6.32 -36.32 -21.74
CA ALA A 259 4.96 -35.83 -21.65
C ALA A 259 4.12 -36.20 -22.87
N MET A 260 4.61 -35.91 -24.10
CA MET A 260 3.90 -36.24 -25.34
C MET A 260 3.62 -37.73 -25.53
N ALA A 261 4.46 -38.62 -24.97
CA ALA A 261 4.27 -40.06 -25.09
C ALA A 261 3.15 -40.60 -24.20
N HIS A 262 2.74 -39.86 -23.16
CA HIS A 262 1.75 -40.28 -22.17
C HIS A 262 0.59 -39.29 -21.99
N HIS A 263 0.55 -38.24 -22.81
CA HIS A 263 -0.41 -37.16 -22.68
C HIS A 263 -1.84 -37.64 -22.96
N THR A 264 -2.75 -37.28 -22.06
CA THR A 264 -4.19 -37.41 -22.26
C THR A 264 -4.77 -36.01 -22.41
N VAL A 265 -5.57 -35.79 -23.46
CA VAL A 265 -6.25 -34.50 -23.70
C VAL A 265 -7.24 -34.24 -22.56
N ARG A 266 -7.13 -33.08 -21.93
CA ARG A 266 -8.09 -32.57 -20.94
C ARG A 266 -8.86 -31.39 -21.52
N GLU A 267 -10.03 -31.13 -20.96
CA GLU A 267 -10.82 -29.94 -21.30
C GLU A 267 -10.11 -28.67 -20.79
N PRO A 268 -10.08 -27.59 -21.58
CA PRO A 268 -9.50 -26.32 -21.14
C PRO A 268 -10.38 -25.66 -20.06
N ALA A 269 -9.83 -24.67 -19.38
CA ALA A 269 -10.59 -23.85 -18.44
C ALA A 269 -11.72 -23.08 -19.16
N GLU A 270 -12.88 -22.97 -18.51
CA GLU A 270 -14.01 -22.16 -18.99
C GLU A 270 -14.04 -20.84 -18.21
N ILE A 271 -14.16 -19.71 -18.92
CA ILE A 271 -14.30 -18.37 -18.33
C ILE A 271 -15.76 -17.94 -18.50
N HIS A 272 -16.46 -17.69 -17.39
CA HIS A 272 -17.89 -17.40 -17.39
C HIS A 272 -18.21 -15.91 -17.36
N GLU A 273 -17.51 -15.17 -16.51
CA GLU A 273 -17.68 -13.74 -16.31
C GLU A 273 -16.31 -13.08 -16.26
N LEU A 274 -16.16 -11.90 -16.86
CA LEU A 274 -14.90 -11.19 -16.94
C LEU A 274 -15.12 -9.68 -16.96
N TYR A 275 -14.43 -8.98 -16.07
CA TYR A 275 -14.33 -7.53 -16.02
C TYR A 275 -12.87 -7.12 -16.16
N ALA A 276 -12.63 -6.03 -16.88
CA ALA A 276 -11.31 -5.44 -17.05
C ALA A 276 -11.36 -3.93 -16.85
N THR A 277 -10.30 -3.35 -16.29
CA THR A 277 -10.15 -1.89 -16.17
C THR A 277 -9.38 -1.33 -17.36
N HIS A 278 -9.53 -0.03 -17.63
CA HIS A 278 -8.57 0.67 -18.48
C HIS A 278 -7.17 0.67 -17.85
N VAL A 279 -6.13 0.96 -18.65
CA VAL A 279 -4.76 1.13 -18.11
C VAL A 279 -4.69 2.39 -17.27
N ASP A 280 -4.06 2.32 -16.11
CA ASP A 280 -3.81 3.45 -15.21
C ASP A 280 -2.53 4.23 -15.56
N GLY A 281 -2.19 5.22 -14.73
CA GLY A 281 -0.97 6.02 -14.85
C GLY A 281 0.32 5.22 -14.72
N ASN A 282 0.28 4.10 -14.00
CA ASN A 282 1.42 3.23 -13.72
C ASN A 282 1.69 2.19 -14.81
N ASP A 283 0.88 2.15 -15.87
CA ASP A 283 0.88 1.11 -16.91
C ASP A 283 0.34 -0.24 -16.43
N CYS A 284 -0.56 -0.22 -15.46
CA CYS A 284 -1.24 -1.39 -14.94
C CYS A 284 -2.71 -1.41 -15.36
N ALA A 285 -3.25 -2.60 -15.54
CA ALA A 285 -4.69 -2.83 -15.66
C ALA A 285 -5.08 -4.06 -14.86
N ASN A 286 -6.27 -4.02 -14.25
CA ASN A 286 -6.77 -5.11 -13.43
C ASN A 286 -7.89 -5.84 -14.18
N MET A 287 -8.01 -7.13 -13.90
CA MET A 287 -9.13 -7.92 -14.35
C MET A 287 -9.60 -8.87 -13.25
N ILE A 288 -10.91 -9.08 -13.21
CA ILE A 288 -11.58 -9.98 -12.27
C ILE A 288 -12.46 -10.91 -13.11
N MET A 289 -12.36 -12.21 -12.86
CA MET A 289 -13.11 -13.20 -13.63
C MET A 289 -13.56 -14.38 -12.80
N THR A 290 -14.61 -15.03 -13.27
CA THR A 290 -15.04 -16.33 -12.77
C THR A 290 -14.58 -17.40 -13.74
N ILE A 291 -13.81 -18.37 -13.23
CA ILE A 291 -13.22 -19.46 -14.01
C ILE A 291 -13.61 -20.81 -13.42
N LYS A 292 -13.80 -21.79 -14.29
CA LYS A 292 -14.03 -23.17 -13.88
C LYS A 292 -12.76 -24.00 -14.03
N LEU A 293 -12.25 -24.50 -12.91
CA LEU A 293 -11.05 -25.34 -12.83
C LEU A 293 -11.43 -26.68 -12.20
N ASP A 294 -11.15 -27.79 -12.89
CA ASP A 294 -11.49 -29.17 -12.45
C ASP A 294 -12.95 -29.37 -12.00
N GLY A 295 -13.87 -28.64 -12.61
CA GLY A 295 -15.30 -28.72 -12.29
C GLY A 295 -15.75 -27.87 -11.11
N GLN A 296 -14.83 -27.20 -10.41
CA GLN A 296 -15.13 -26.19 -9.40
C GLN A 296 -14.99 -24.78 -9.98
N GLU A 297 -15.82 -23.87 -9.47
CA GLU A 297 -15.85 -22.47 -9.89
C GLU A 297 -15.01 -21.64 -8.91
N TYR A 298 -14.16 -20.78 -9.46
CA TYR A 298 -13.23 -19.93 -8.72
C TYR A 298 -13.34 -18.50 -9.21
N GLN A 299 -13.09 -17.56 -8.32
CA GLN A 299 -12.85 -16.16 -8.70
C GLN A 299 -11.36 -15.93 -8.84
N MET A 300 -10.95 -15.21 -9.88
CA MET A 300 -9.55 -14.91 -10.12
C MET A 300 -9.38 -13.42 -10.42
N ASN A 301 -8.48 -12.79 -9.67
CA ASN A 301 -8.00 -11.44 -9.95
C ASN A 301 -6.64 -11.52 -10.61
N MET A 302 -6.39 -10.61 -11.55
CA MET A 302 -5.09 -10.50 -12.20
C MET A 302 -4.71 -9.06 -12.46
N MET A 303 -3.47 -8.72 -12.13
CA MET A 303 -2.87 -7.45 -12.51
C MET A 303 -1.94 -7.63 -13.72
N LEU A 304 -2.24 -6.90 -14.78
CA LEU A 304 -1.47 -6.83 -16.02
C LEU A 304 -0.61 -5.57 -16.00
N ASP A 305 0.71 -5.72 -15.99
CA ASP A 305 1.68 -4.62 -16.08
C ASP A 305 2.28 -4.60 -17.49
N PHE A 306 2.05 -3.53 -18.24
CA PHE A 306 2.54 -3.40 -19.61
C PHE A 306 4.06 -3.15 -19.70
N LYS A 307 4.74 -3.00 -18.56
CA LYS A 307 6.21 -2.90 -18.44
C LYS A 307 6.85 -4.23 -18.08
N SER A 308 6.17 -5.13 -17.37
CA SER A 308 6.78 -6.37 -16.85
C SER A 308 6.00 -7.67 -17.09
N GLY A 309 4.75 -7.63 -17.54
CA GLY A 309 3.90 -8.81 -17.75
C GLY A 309 2.84 -8.97 -16.65
N ILE A 310 2.43 -10.21 -16.35
CA ILE A 310 1.54 -10.53 -15.22
C ILE A 310 2.30 -10.29 -13.92
N ARG A 311 1.78 -9.42 -13.05
CA ARG A 311 2.38 -9.12 -11.75
C ARG A 311 1.86 -9.97 -10.61
N GLU A 312 0.54 -10.11 -10.55
CA GLU A 312 -0.14 -10.76 -9.44
C GLU A 312 -1.34 -11.51 -9.99
N SER A 313 -1.53 -12.73 -9.46
CA SER A 313 -2.73 -13.52 -9.67
C SER A 313 -3.23 -14.03 -8.33
N LEU A 314 -4.45 -13.67 -7.97
CA LEU A 314 -5.08 -14.11 -6.72
C LEU A 314 -6.30 -14.96 -7.05
N LEU A 315 -6.37 -16.15 -6.47
CA LEU A 315 -7.50 -17.06 -6.59
C LEU A 315 -8.35 -16.99 -5.32
N ASN A 316 -9.66 -16.85 -5.45
CA ASN A 316 -10.65 -16.81 -4.36
C ASN A 316 -10.28 -15.83 -3.23
N SER A 317 -9.99 -14.57 -3.59
CA SER A 317 -9.68 -13.53 -2.60
C SER A 317 -10.81 -13.35 -1.56
N ASP A 318 -12.06 -13.48 -1.97
CA ASP A 318 -13.21 -13.63 -1.06
C ASP A 318 -14.26 -14.55 -1.71
N PRO A 319 -14.38 -15.81 -1.25
CA PRO A 319 -15.30 -16.78 -1.85
C PRO A 319 -16.78 -16.49 -1.54
N ASP A 320 -17.08 -15.64 -0.55
CA ASP A 320 -18.45 -15.36 -0.11
C ASP A 320 -19.10 -14.20 -0.86
N LEU A 321 -18.31 -13.36 -1.54
CA LEU A 321 -18.77 -12.20 -2.30
C LEU A 321 -18.86 -12.48 -3.79
N THR A 322 -19.83 -11.88 -4.48
CA THR A 322 -19.87 -11.86 -5.95
C THR A 322 -18.87 -10.85 -6.52
N ILE A 323 -18.48 -10.99 -7.80
CA ILE A 323 -17.58 -10.02 -8.47
C ILE A 323 -18.13 -8.59 -8.38
N LEU A 324 -19.44 -8.40 -8.49
CA LEU A 324 -20.07 -7.08 -8.38
C LEU A 324 -19.97 -6.49 -6.97
N GLU A 325 -20.05 -7.32 -5.94
CA GLU A 325 -19.86 -6.90 -4.55
C GLU A 325 -18.39 -6.54 -4.30
N LEU A 326 -17.44 -7.33 -4.79
CA LEU A 326 -16.01 -7.02 -4.74
C LEU A 326 -15.69 -5.69 -5.43
N ILE A 327 -16.19 -5.48 -6.66
CA ILE A 327 -16.01 -4.21 -7.39
C ILE A 327 -16.60 -3.04 -6.58
N LYS A 328 -17.72 -3.25 -5.89
CA LYS A 328 -18.35 -2.21 -5.07
C LYS A 328 -17.49 -1.86 -3.86
N GLU A 329 -16.91 -2.85 -3.16
CA GLU A 329 -16.00 -2.62 -2.03
C GLU A 329 -14.70 -1.93 -2.45
N LEU A 330 -14.17 -2.27 -3.62
CA LEU A 330 -13.01 -1.56 -4.18
C LEU A 330 -13.33 -0.07 -4.45
N ASN A 331 -14.57 0.23 -4.83
CA ASN A 331 -15.02 1.58 -5.14
C ASN A 331 -15.44 2.43 -3.92
N THR A 332 -15.54 1.87 -2.71
CA THR A 332 -15.88 2.66 -1.51
C THR A 332 -14.71 3.40 -0.88
N HIS A 333 -13.47 3.15 -1.34
CA HIS A 333 -12.24 3.70 -0.78
C HIS A 333 -11.66 4.80 -1.69
N ASP A 334 -12.24 6.00 -1.67
CA ASP A 334 -11.81 7.29 -2.30
C ASP A 334 -11.39 7.31 -3.80
N ALA A 335 -11.23 6.17 -4.47
CA ALA A 335 -10.86 6.05 -5.87
C ALA A 335 -11.92 5.25 -6.63
N HIS A 336 -12.63 5.92 -7.54
CA HIS A 336 -13.55 5.24 -8.45
C HIS A 336 -12.76 4.49 -9.53
N ILE A 337 -12.76 3.16 -9.47
CA ILE A 337 -12.14 2.28 -10.47
C ILE A 337 -13.24 1.68 -11.36
N ASP A 338 -13.23 2.05 -12.63
CA ASP A 338 -14.18 1.56 -13.62
C ASP A 338 -13.80 0.16 -14.12
N PHE A 339 -14.44 -0.86 -13.56
CA PHE A 339 -14.42 -2.20 -14.13
C PHE A 339 -15.46 -2.33 -15.24
N VAL A 340 -15.00 -2.71 -16.44
CA VAL A 340 -15.84 -2.88 -17.62
C VAL A 340 -16.07 -4.37 -17.87
N PRO A 341 -17.32 -4.86 -17.91
CA PRO A 341 -17.59 -6.24 -18.32
C PRO A 341 -17.21 -6.44 -19.79
N VAL A 342 -16.46 -7.50 -20.09
CA VAL A 342 -15.97 -7.82 -21.43
C VAL A 342 -16.18 -9.31 -21.75
N SER A 343 -16.28 -9.65 -23.03
CA SER A 343 -16.25 -11.05 -23.50
C SER A 343 -14.92 -11.72 -23.13
N PRO A 344 -14.91 -13.01 -22.77
CA PRO A 344 -13.67 -13.79 -22.60
C PRO A 344 -12.70 -13.73 -23.81
N ASP A 345 -13.22 -13.50 -25.02
CA ASP A 345 -12.42 -13.31 -26.23
C ASP A 345 -11.44 -12.13 -26.12
N TRP A 346 -11.71 -11.17 -25.23
CA TRP A 346 -10.79 -10.08 -24.92
C TRP A 346 -9.48 -10.61 -24.35
N LEU A 347 -9.56 -11.53 -23.39
CA LEU A 347 -8.38 -12.10 -22.74
C LEU A 347 -7.54 -12.89 -23.73
N GLN A 348 -8.18 -13.60 -24.66
CA GLN A 348 -7.50 -14.27 -25.77
C GLN A 348 -6.63 -13.31 -26.59
N GLN A 349 -7.05 -12.04 -26.74
CA GLN A 349 -6.26 -11.07 -27.50
C GLN A 349 -5.16 -10.42 -26.65
N ILE A 350 -5.46 -10.08 -25.40
CA ILE A 350 -4.55 -9.31 -24.53
C ILE A 350 -3.43 -10.20 -23.96
N LEU A 351 -3.74 -11.43 -23.58
CA LEU A 351 -2.78 -12.32 -22.91
C LEU A 351 -1.52 -12.60 -23.75
N PRO A 352 -1.59 -12.88 -25.08
CA PRO A 352 -0.42 -12.94 -25.96
C PRO A 352 0.50 -11.72 -25.86
N TRP A 353 -0.08 -10.52 -25.80
CA TRP A 353 0.67 -9.28 -25.67
C TRP A 353 1.37 -9.19 -24.33
N ILE A 354 0.67 -9.40 -23.23
CA ILE A 354 1.24 -9.37 -21.88
C ILE A 354 2.36 -10.41 -21.73
N LEU A 355 2.17 -11.62 -22.26
CA LEU A 355 3.18 -12.67 -22.24
C LEU A 355 4.40 -12.35 -23.11
N SER A 356 4.23 -11.55 -24.16
CA SER A 356 5.37 -11.02 -24.94
C SER A 356 6.16 -9.98 -24.16
N VAL A 357 5.49 -9.09 -23.41
CA VAL A 357 6.16 -8.18 -22.47
C VAL A 357 6.97 -8.97 -21.45
N GLN A 358 6.34 -9.98 -20.84
CA GLN A 358 6.98 -10.85 -19.86
C GLN A 358 8.24 -11.53 -20.41
N LEU A 359 8.15 -12.11 -21.61
CA LEU A 359 9.26 -12.80 -22.26
C LEU A 359 10.41 -11.84 -22.59
N ASN A 360 10.10 -10.67 -23.16
CA ASN A 360 11.09 -9.68 -23.57
C ASN A 360 11.81 -9.05 -22.36
N LYS A 361 11.10 -8.89 -21.25
CA LYS A 361 11.63 -8.35 -19.99
C LYS A 361 12.29 -9.40 -19.11
N LYS A 362 12.12 -10.68 -19.44
CA LYS A 362 12.58 -11.83 -18.65
C LYS A 362 12.04 -11.81 -17.22
N THR A 363 10.83 -11.28 -17.04
CA THR A 363 10.15 -11.27 -15.75
C THR A 363 9.67 -12.69 -15.45
N PRO A 364 9.99 -13.28 -14.28
CA PRO A 364 9.43 -14.58 -13.89
C PRO A 364 7.91 -14.54 -13.84
N ILE A 365 7.25 -15.63 -14.22
CA ILE A 365 5.80 -15.81 -13.98
C ILE A 365 5.64 -16.52 -12.65
N GLU A 366 4.70 -16.05 -11.82
CA GLU A 366 4.33 -16.69 -10.57
C GLU A 366 3.89 -18.16 -10.78
N LEU A 367 4.15 -19.03 -9.79
CA LEU A 367 3.84 -20.46 -9.92
C LEU A 367 2.35 -20.74 -10.12
N TYR A 368 1.49 -20.06 -9.35
CA TYR A 368 0.04 -20.13 -9.53
C TYR A 368 -0.37 -19.66 -10.92
N SER A 369 0.23 -18.55 -11.37
CA SER A 369 0.02 -18.04 -12.72
C SER A 369 0.34 -19.07 -13.81
N LEU A 370 1.50 -19.73 -13.72
CA LEU A 370 1.91 -20.77 -14.66
C LEU A 370 0.93 -21.95 -14.67
N TYR A 371 0.43 -22.35 -13.51
CA TYR A 371 -0.49 -23.47 -13.41
C TYR A 371 -1.82 -23.19 -14.09
N TRP A 372 -2.47 -22.07 -13.78
CA TRP A 372 -3.77 -21.77 -14.40
C TRP A 372 -3.61 -21.47 -15.90
N LEU A 373 -2.54 -20.77 -16.31
CA LEU A 373 -2.23 -20.52 -17.73
C LEU A 373 -2.08 -21.82 -18.53
N SER A 374 -1.59 -22.89 -17.89
CA SER A 374 -1.44 -24.20 -18.52
C SER A 374 -2.77 -24.86 -18.92
N ARG A 375 -3.89 -24.34 -18.40
CA ARG A 375 -5.25 -24.83 -18.66
C ARG A 375 -5.96 -24.05 -19.76
N LEU A 376 -5.37 -22.94 -20.21
CA LEU A 376 -5.86 -22.21 -21.38
C LEU A 376 -5.46 -22.92 -22.68
N PRO A 377 -6.18 -22.66 -23.78
CA PRO A 377 -5.75 -23.09 -25.10
C PRO A 377 -4.33 -22.62 -25.42
N PHE A 378 -3.57 -23.45 -26.15
CA PHE A 378 -2.18 -23.19 -26.49
C PHE A 378 -1.99 -21.83 -27.19
N GLU A 379 -2.96 -21.46 -28.03
CA GLU A 379 -2.97 -20.24 -28.84
C GLU A 379 -3.03 -18.98 -27.99
N TRP A 380 -3.76 -19.02 -26.87
CA TRP A 380 -3.94 -17.87 -25.96
C TRP A 380 -2.64 -17.49 -25.25
N THR A 381 -1.72 -18.45 -25.15
CA THR A 381 -0.46 -18.31 -24.41
C THR A 381 0.75 -18.29 -25.34
N GLN A 382 0.55 -18.01 -26.63
CA GLN A 382 1.64 -17.70 -27.56
C GLN A 382 1.95 -16.21 -27.49
N PRO A 383 3.17 -15.80 -27.09
CA PRO A 383 3.54 -14.39 -27.08
C PRO A 383 3.40 -13.74 -28.46
N GLU A 384 2.80 -12.55 -28.48
CA GLU A 384 2.59 -11.73 -29.67
C GLU A 384 3.00 -10.29 -29.32
N GLU A 385 3.98 -9.72 -30.03
CA GLU A 385 4.39 -8.34 -29.76
C GLU A 385 3.31 -7.33 -30.18
N PHE A 386 3.26 -6.20 -29.46
CA PHE A 386 2.36 -5.12 -29.84
C PHE A 386 2.81 -4.44 -31.13
N GLU A 387 1.94 -4.52 -32.13
CA GLU A 387 2.04 -3.74 -33.36
C GLU A 387 0.68 -3.09 -33.66
N LEU A 388 0.62 -1.75 -33.65
CA LEU A 388 -0.63 -1.00 -33.83
C LEU A 388 -1.36 -1.38 -35.12
N GLU A 389 -0.64 -1.61 -36.21
CA GLU A 389 -1.21 -1.96 -37.51
C GLU A 389 -1.90 -3.31 -37.47
N HIS A 390 -1.27 -4.30 -36.83
CA HIS A 390 -1.85 -5.62 -36.61
C HIS A 390 -3.10 -5.52 -35.73
N TRP A 391 -3.00 -4.82 -34.59
CA TRP A 391 -4.12 -4.62 -33.67
C TRP A 391 -5.28 -3.83 -34.29
N SER A 392 -4.99 -2.85 -35.13
CA SER A 392 -6.03 -2.07 -35.82
C SER A 392 -6.82 -2.93 -36.79
N GLN A 393 -6.17 -3.86 -37.50
CA GLN A 393 -6.87 -4.84 -38.34
C GLN A 393 -7.71 -5.80 -37.48
N LYS A 394 -7.13 -6.30 -36.39
CA LYS A 394 -7.76 -7.22 -35.42
C LYS A 394 -9.03 -6.64 -34.81
N LEU A 395 -9.01 -5.35 -34.48
CA LEU A 395 -10.13 -4.60 -33.89
C LEU A 395 -11.09 -4.01 -34.94
N GLY A 396 -10.90 -4.28 -36.23
CA GLY A 396 -11.79 -3.82 -37.29
C GLY A 396 -11.79 -2.30 -37.50
N TYR A 397 -10.65 -1.65 -37.30
CA TYR A 397 -10.50 -0.20 -37.43
C TYR A 397 -10.90 0.31 -38.82
N GLN A 398 -11.68 1.38 -38.84
CA GLN A 398 -12.13 2.05 -40.06
C GLN A 398 -11.62 3.47 -40.07
N ALA A 399 -10.50 3.71 -40.74
CA ALA A 399 -9.92 5.05 -40.88
C ALA A 399 -10.92 6.02 -41.53
N ASP A 400 -11.21 7.13 -40.84
CA ASP A 400 -12.00 8.24 -41.37
C ASP A 400 -11.18 9.53 -41.20
N PRO A 401 -10.68 10.12 -42.30
CA PRO A 401 -9.88 11.34 -42.25
C PRO A 401 -10.57 12.49 -41.52
N LYS A 402 -11.91 12.61 -41.61
CA LYS A 402 -12.66 13.68 -40.94
C LYS A 402 -12.76 13.47 -39.43
N ARG A 403 -12.81 12.21 -38.99
CA ARG A 403 -12.83 11.85 -37.57
C ARG A 403 -11.44 11.96 -36.96
N GLN A 404 -10.43 11.49 -37.71
CA GLN A 404 -9.03 11.72 -37.39
C GLN A 404 -8.78 13.21 -37.21
N GLU A 405 -9.10 14.09 -38.18
CA GLU A 405 -8.91 15.55 -38.04
C GLU A 405 -9.56 16.18 -36.79
N ARG A 406 -10.61 15.56 -36.23
CA ARG A 406 -11.26 16.07 -35.02
C ARG A 406 -10.47 15.75 -33.76
N HIS A 407 -9.66 14.68 -33.75
CA HIS A 407 -8.77 14.28 -32.65
C HIS A 407 -9.40 14.34 -31.24
N ARG A 408 -10.70 14.02 -31.13
CA ARG A 408 -11.46 14.11 -29.87
C ARG A 408 -11.85 12.71 -29.40
N LEU A 409 -11.33 12.32 -28.24
CA LEU A 409 -12.14 11.54 -27.30
C LEU A 409 -13.18 12.52 -26.74
N GLY A 410 -14.46 12.16 -26.71
CA GLY A 410 -15.50 13.06 -26.16
C GLY A 410 -15.16 13.47 -24.71
N THR A 411 -15.52 14.71 -24.32
CA THR A 411 -15.28 15.28 -22.97
C THR A 411 -15.91 14.48 -21.81
N THR A 412 -16.81 13.54 -22.09
CA THR A 412 -17.51 12.72 -21.11
C THR A 412 -16.90 11.32 -20.89
N MET A 413 -15.76 11.00 -21.50
CA MET A 413 -15.32 9.60 -21.66
C MET A 413 -13.93 9.27 -21.07
N GLY A 414 -13.32 10.15 -20.28
CA GLY A 414 -12.10 9.83 -19.55
C GLY A 414 -12.44 8.98 -18.33
N SER A 415 -12.26 7.66 -18.41
CA SER A 415 -12.28 6.82 -17.20
C SER A 415 -11.28 7.41 -16.18
N PRO A 416 -11.56 7.37 -14.86
CA PRO A 416 -10.65 7.88 -13.84
C PRO A 416 -9.21 7.38 -14.00
N LEU A 417 -9.04 6.12 -14.43
CA LEU A 417 -7.71 5.54 -14.71
C LEU A 417 -7.00 6.19 -15.91
N ILE A 418 -7.73 6.60 -16.97
CA ILE A 418 -7.14 7.35 -18.07
C ILE A 418 -6.72 8.75 -17.60
N LEU A 419 -7.51 9.36 -16.71
CA LEU A 419 -7.18 10.67 -16.14
C LEU A 419 -5.97 10.62 -15.20
N SER A 420 -5.62 9.44 -14.67
CA SER A 420 -4.37 9.23 -13.91
C SER A 420 -3.09 9.21 -14.78
N TRP A 421 -3.18 9.38 -16.11
CA TRP A 421 -2.02 9.46 -17.01
C TRP A 421 -1.28 10.80 -16.92
N LEU A 422 -0.97 11.20 -15.70
CA LEU A 422 -0.29 12.45 -15.39
C LEU A 422 1.20 12.36 -15.75
N ALA A 423 1.80 13.52 -16.00
CA ALA A 423 3.23 13.64 -16.23
C ALA A 423 4.00 13.48 -14.90
N PRO A 424 5.08 12.69 -14.87
CA PRO A 424 5.96 12.62 -13.70
C PRO A 424 6.60 13.97 -13.36
N GLU A 425 6.92 14.17 -12.08
CA GLU A 425 7.52 15.40 -11.53
C GLU A 425 8.79 15.86 -12.27
N GLU A 426 9.62 14.92 -12.75
CA GLU A 426 10.83 15.23 -13.50
C GLU A 426 10.55 16.08 -14.76
N TYR A 427 9.42 15.83 -15.45
CA TYR A 427 9.01 16.60 -16.63
C TYR A 427 8.33 17.92 -16.25
N LEU A 428 7.61 17.94 -15.14
CA LEU A 428 6.95 19.12 -14.59
C LEU A 428 7.96 20.19 -14.19
N SER A 429 9.08 19.78 -13.59
CA SER A 429 10.20 20.66 -13.21
C SER A 429 10.87 21.35 -14.41
N GLU A 430 10.86 20.71 -15.59
CA GLU A 430 11.40 21.28 -16.83
C GLU A 430 10.38 22.12 -17.60
N ALA A 431 9.08 21.86 -17.42
CA ALA A 431 7.99 22.53 -18.12
C ALA A 431 7.68 23.91 -17.50
N LYS A 432 7.44 24.92 -18.34
CA LYS A 432 7.03 26.27 -17.86
C LYS A 432 5.53 26.46 -17.87
N GLN A 433 4.83 25.74 -18.75
CA GLN A 433 3.40 25.77 -18.93
C GLN A 433 2.90 24.35 -19.27
N PRO A 434 1.62 24.00 -19.00
CA PRO A 434 1.07 22.67 -19.28
C PRO A 434 1.39 22.16 -20.70
N LYS A 435 1.23 23.03 -21.71
CA LYS A 435 1.50 22.71 -23.12
C LYS A 435 2.93 22.22 -23.41
N ASP A 436 3.90 22.53 -22.55
CA ASP A 436 5.28 22.09 -22.73
C ASP A 436 5.39 20.56 -22.51
N LEU A 437 4.57 20.00 -21.60
CA LEU A 437 4.48 18.56 -21.32
C LEU A 437 4.04 17.74 -22.54
N LEU A 438 3.26 18.34 -23.45
CA LEU A 438 2.87 17.68 -24.70
C LEU A 438 4.10 17.17 -25.46
N LYS A 439 5.13 18.01 -25.57
CA LYS A 439 6.37 17.64 -26.28
C LYS A 439 7.35 16.90 -25.38
N LEU A 440 7.52 17.35 -24.14
CA LEU A 440 8.51 16.82 -23.21
C LEU A 440 8.19 15.39 -22.79
N TYR A 441 6.91 15.09 -22.56
CA TYR A 441 6.48 13.80 -22.01
C TYR A 441 5.58 13.03 -22.98
N TYR A 442 4.40 13.54 -23.32
CA TYR A 442 3.38 12.74 -24.04
C TYR A 442 3.83 12.32 -25.46
N TYR A 443 4.34 13.25 -26.26
CA TYR A 443 4.78 12.96 -27.63
C TYR A 443 6.15 12.26 -27.67
N ALA A 444 7.01 12.51 -26.68
CA ALA A 444 8.26 11.78 -26.52
C ALA A 444 7.99 10.28 -26.25
N ASN A 445 6.93 9.99 -25.50
CA ASN A 445 6.49 8.63 -25.16
C ASN A 445 5.32 8.11 -26.02
N ARG A 446 5.22 8.57 -27.28
CA ARG A 446 4.08 8.28 -28.17
C ARG A 446 3.75 6.80 -28.37
N GLU A 447 4.75 5.90 -28.37
CA GLU A 447 4.50 4.46 -28.53
C GLU A 447 3.83 3.85 -27.29
N LEU A 448 4.20 4.32 -26.09
CA LEU A 448 3.58 3.92 -24.83
C LEU A 448 2.09 4.27 -24.84
N PHE A 449 1.78 5.54 -25.14
CA PHE A 449 0.40 6.01 -25.18
C PHE A 449 -0.40 5.41 -26.34
N ALA A 450 0.21 5.11 -27.48
CA ALA A 450 -0.44 4.35 -28.55
C ALA A 450 -0.83 2.94 -28.08
N GLY A 451 0.01 2.29 -27.28
CA GLY A 451 -0.31 1.04 -26.59
C GLY A 451 -1.51 1.18 -25.66
N ARG A 452 -1.46 2.13 -24.72
CA ARG A 452 -2.58 2.38 -23.77
C ARG A 452 -3.92 2.64 -24.48
N LEU A 453 -3.90 3.46 -25.53
CA LEU A 453 -5.08 3.76 -26.34
C LEU A 453 -5.59 2.51 -27.08
N THR A 454 -4.70 1.70 -27.64
CA THR A 454 -5.09 0.46 -28.34
C THR A 454 -5.69 -0.57 -27.39
N TYR A 455 -5.15 -0.67 -26.17
CA TYR A 455 -5.74 -1.50 -25.13
C TYR A 455 -7.15 -1.03 -24.76
N SER A 456 -7.35 0.28 -24.55
CA SER A 456 -8.68 0.85 -24.32
C SER A 456 -9.63 0.59 -25.49
N ALA A 457 -9.14 0.61 -26.74
CA ALA A 457 -9.92 0.21 -27.90
C ALA A 457 -10.33 -1.27 -27.85
N ALA A 458 -9.46 -2.15 -27.37
CA ALA A 458 -9.77 -3.56 -27.17
C ALA A 458 -10.87 -3.75 -26.10
N ILE A 459 -10.81 -3.04 -24.97
CA ILE A 459 -11.90 -3.06 -23.97
C ILE A 459 -13.24 -2.72 -24.63
N GLU A 460 -13.29 -1.61 -25.38
CA GLU A 460 -14.54 -1.17 -26.02
C GLU A 460 -15.04 -2.12 -27.11
N GLN A 461 -14.13 -2.83 -27.79
CA GLN A 461 -14.47 -3.79 -28.83
C GLN A 461 -15.09 -5.07 -28.26
N TYR A 462 -14.72 -5.44 -27.03
CA TYR A 462 -15.21 -6.65 -26.36
C TYR A 462 -16.18 -6.36 -25.20
N ARG A 463 -16.52 -5.08 -24.95
CA ARG A 463 -17.44 -4.63 -23.89
C ARG A 463 -18.83 -5.28 -24.00
N LEU A 464 -19.43 -5.54 -22.84
CA LEU A 464 -20.80 -6.02 -22.68
C LEU A 464 -21.67 -4.97 -21.92
N PRO A 465 -22.96 -4.81 -22.24
CA PRO A 465 -23.69 -5.39 -23.37
C PRO A 465 -23.42 -4.61 -24.68
N SER A 466 -23.04 -5.35 -25.73
CA SER A 466 -22.64 -4.87 -27.07
C SER A 466 -21.50 -3.83 -27.12
N PRO A 467 -20.57 -3.97 -28.08
CA PRO A 467 -19.48 -3.02 -28.24
C PRO A 467 -19.99 -1.64 -28.66
N ALA A 468 -19.16 -0.63 -28.45
CA ALA A 468 -19.36 0.72 -28.95
C ALA A 468 -18.35 1.01 -30.09
N PRO A 469 -18.65 0.63 -31.36
CA PRO A 469 -17.67 0.69 -32.46
C PRO A 469 -17.10 2.10 -32.71
N HIS A 470 -17.86 3.13 -32.34
CA HIS A 470 -17.40 4.51 -32.45
C HIS A 470 -16.26 4.83 -31.47
N LEU A 471 -16.26 4.24 -30.26
CA LEU A 471 -15.21 4.45 -29.26
C LEU A 471 -13.93 3.71 -29.64
N VAL A 472 -14.04 2.48 -30.13
CA VAL A 472 -12.90 1.71 -30.69
C VAL A 472 -12.16 2.55 -31.72
N ASN A 473 -12.90 3.11 -32.69
CA ASN A 473 -12.32 3.96 -33.72
C ASN A 473 -11.75 5.29 -33.19
N GLN A 474 -12.33 5.90 -32.16
CA GLN A 474 -11.81 7.14 -31.56
C GLN A 474 -10.48 6.91 -30.83
N TYR A 475 -10.36 5.82 -30.07
CA TYR A 475 -9.09 5.43 -29.42
C TYR A 475 -7.99 5.17 -30.46
N LEU A 476 -8.31 4.42 -31.51
CA LEU A 476 -7.34 4.11 -32.58
C LEU A 476 -7.00 5.34 -33.42
N ASP A 477 -7.93 6.27 -33.67
CA ASP A 477 -7.62 7.55 -34.32
C ASP A 477 -6.57 8.33 -33.53
N LEU A 478 -6.68 8.38 -32.20
CA LEU A 478 -5.67 9.04 -31.36
C LEU A 478 -4.32 8.31 -31.43
N ALA A 479 -4.31 6.98 -31.36
CA ALA A 479 -3.10 6.17 -31.47
C ALA A 479 -2.37 6.41 -32.80
N TYR A 480 -3.10 6.43 -33.93
CA TYR A 480 -2.53 6.77 -35.23
C TYR A 480 -2.06 8.22 -35.31
N THR A 481 -2.78 9.15 -34.68
CA THR A 481 -2.38 10.55 -34.71
C THR A 481 -1.06 10.78 -33.95
N LEU A 482 -0.81 10.06 -32.85
CA LEU A 482 0.47 10.11 -32.13
C LEU A 482 1.67 9.69 -32.99
N ARG A 483 1.45 8.88 -34.03
CA ARG A 483 2.48 8.47 -35.00
C ARG A 483 2.63 9.40 -36.20
N ASP A 484 1.78 10.43 -36.33
CA ASP A 484 1.83 11.36 -37.46
C ASP A 484 3.13 12.22 -37.41
N PRO A 485 3.94 12.27 -38.49
CA PRO A 485 5.13 13.13 -38.55
C PRO A 485 4.86 14.63 -38.30
N ALA A 486 3.64 15.10 -38.55
CA ALA A 486 3.18 16.47 -38.32
C ALA A 486 2.53 16.67 -36.94
N LEU A 487 2.77 15.77 -35.98
CA LEU A 487 2.23 15.76 -34.61
C LEU A 487 2.17 17.14 -33.96
N ASN A 488 3.26 17.91 -34.04
CA ASN A 488 3.41 19.24 -33.44
C ASN A 488 2.44 20.31 -33.96
N ARG A 489 1.70 20.04 -35.03
CA ARG A 489 0.72 20.96 -35.65
C ARG A 489 -0.72 20.55 -35.35
N LYS A 490 -0.93 19.44 -34.64
CA LYS A 490 -2.24 18.90 -34.30
C LYS A 490 -2.56 19.19 -32.83
N ARG A 491 -3.85 19.26 -32.51
CA ARG A 491 -4.34 19.48 -31.14
C ARG A 491 -4.96 18.19 -30.61
N PHE A 492 -4.67 17.85 -29.36
CA PHE A 492 -5.09 16.59 -28.75
C PHE A 492 -5.79 16.87 -27.44
N ALA A 493 -7.13 16.86 -27.46
CA ALA A 493 -7.91 17.27 -26.29
C ALA A 493 -7.56 16.45 -25.03
N LEU A 494 -7.35 15.14 -25.16
CA LEU A 494 -6.97 14.27 -24.04
C LEU A 494 -5.62 14.70 -23.43
N PHE A 495 -4.57 14.83 -24.23
CA PHE A 495 -3.24 15.19 -23.71
C PHE A 495 -3.15 16.66 -23.28
N ASP A 496 -3.94 17.55 -23.89
CA ASP A 496 -4.12 18.92 -23.40
C ASP A 496 -4.68 18.88 -21.96
N THR A 497 -5.76 18.14 -21.72
CA THR A 497 -6.36 17.99 -20.39
C THR A 497 -5.44 17.29 -19.40
N LEU A 498 -4.76 16.21 -19.79
CA LEU A 498 -3.83 15.52 -18.90
C LEU A 498 -2.65 16.42 -18.51
N ALA A 499 -2.15 17.24 -19.44
CA ALA A 499 -1.10 18.22 -19.13
C ALA A 499 -1.58 19.31 -18.17
N GLU A 500 -2.82 19.78 -18.32
CA GLU A 500 -3.45 20.74 -17.38
C GLU A 500 -3.60 20.11 -15.99
N LEU A 501 -4.19 18.91 -15.90
CA LEU A 501 -4.33 18.17 -14.64
C LEU A 501 -2.99 17.87 -13.98
N SER A 502 -1.96 17.53 -14.75
CA SER A 502 -0.62 17.25 -14.19
C SER A 502 -0.05 18.48 -13.47
N PHE A 503 -0.26 19.67 -14.03
CA PHE A 503 0.12 20.92 -13.37
C PHE A 503 -0.76 21.16 -12.13
N GLU A 504 -2.07 21.02 -12.26
CA GLU A 504 -3.02 21.21 -11.15
C GLU A 504 -2.66 20.34 -9.94
N TYR A 505 -2.51 19.02 -10.14
CA TYR A 505 -2.12 18.09 -9.07
C TYR A 505 -0.73 18.39 -8.51
N PHE A 506 0.25 18.67 -9.35
CA PHE A 506 1.60 18.99 -8.88
C PHE A 506 1.66 20.24 -8.01
N TYR A 507 0.92 21.30 -8.37
CA TYR A 507 0.87 22.51 -7.55
C TYR A 507 0.00 22.33 -6.30
N LEU A 508 -1.07 21.53 -6.37
CA LEU A 508 -1.85 21.15 -5.18
C LEU A 508 -1.00 20.34 -4.17
N GLU A 509 -0.16 19.42 -4.64
CA GLU A 509 0.78 18.67 -3.78
C GLU A 509 1.91 19.55 -3.24
N GLN A 510 2.36 20.57 -3.99
CA GLN A 510 3.35 21.54 -3.51
C GLN A 510 2.82 22.52 -2.46
N ASP A 511 1.51 22.77 -2.44
CA ASP A 511 0.87 23.63 -1.43
C ASP A 511 0.80 22.96 -0.03
N GLU A 512 1.22 21.69 0.13
CA GLU A 512 1.22 20.96 1.41
C GLU A 512 2.60 20.75 2.09
N GLU A 513 3.64 21.49 1.70
CA GLU A 513 4.83 21.62 2.56
C GLU A 513 4.95 23.05 3.10
N ILE A 514 4.12 23.37 4.10
CA ILE A 514 4.24 24.64 4.83
C ILE A 514 5.64 24.69 5.43
N LEU A 515 6.52 25.49 4.83
CA LEU A 515 7.88 25.64 5.34
C LEU A 515 7.84 26.16 6.78
N PRO A 516 8.64 25.60 7.70
CA PRO A 516 8.69 26.06 9.09
C PRO A 516 9.05 27.54 9.18
N GLN A 517 8.12 28.34 9.70
CA GLN A 517 8.24 29.78 9.86
C GLN A 517 7.68 30.23 11.20
N GLY A 518 8.22 31.34 11.72
CA GLY A 518 7.73 31.93 12.95
C GLY A 518 6.57 32.88 12.70
N LEU A 519 5.51 32.78 13.48
CA LEU A 519 4.40 33.73 13.45
C LEU A 519 4.43 34.63 14.69
N VAL A 520 4.22 35.94 14.50
CA VAL A 520 3.86 36.86 15.58
C VAL A 520 2.35 37.04 15.55
N LEU A 521 1.68 36.40 16.50
CA LEU A 521 0.22 36.42 16.60
C LEU A 521 -0.23 37.35 17.73
N LYS A 522 -1.33 38.05 17.52
CA LYS A 522 -2.06 38.73 18.60
C LYS A 522 -3.34 37.96 18.89
N VAL A 523 -3.45 37.44 20.11
CA VAL A 523 -4.65 36.78 20.64
C VAL A 523 -5.41 37.80 21.47
N SER A 524 -6.61 38.17 21.03
CA SER A 524 -7.45 39.18 21.69
C SER A 524 -8.75 38.56 22.17
N LEU A 525 -9.07 38.73 23.45
CA LEU A 525 -10.38 38.35 23.98
C LEU A 525 -11.40 39.42 23.56
N LEU A 526 -12.44 39.01 22.83
CA LEU A 526 -13.44 39.92 22.31
C LEU A 526 -14.31 40.50 23.44
N ASP A 527 -14.76 41.74 23.25
CA ASP A 527 -15.64 42.48 24.16
C ASP A 527 -15.12 42.73 25.60
N ALA A 528 -13.86 42.39 25.89
CA ALA A 528 -13.25 42.64 27.19
C ALA A 528 -13.03 44.15 27.45
N SER A 529 -13.45 44.62 28.63
CA SER A 529 -13.33 46.02 29.05
C SER A 529 -12.86 46.14 30.51
N PRO A 530 -11.54 46.39 30.76
CA PRO A 530 -10.50 46.80 29.81
C PRO A 530 -10.04 45.69 28.85
N ALA A 531 -9.47 46.07 27.70
CA ALA A 531 -9.03 45.14 26.67
C ALA A 531 -7.98 44.12 27.18
N VAL A 532 -8.26 42.84 26.94
CA VAL A 532 -7.39 41.71 27.27
C VAL A 532 -6.80 41.14 25.99
N TRP A 533 -5.47 41.11 25.89
CA TRP A 533 -4.79 40.53 24.73
C TRP A 533 -3.38 40.06 25.07
N ARG A 534 -2.86 39.11 24.28
CA ARG A 534 -1.49 38.60 24.32
C ARG A 534 -0.88 38.66 22.93
N ARG A 535 0.41 38.99 22.85
CA ARG A 535 1.19 38.89 21.63
C ARG A 535 2.23 37.80 21.79
N ILE A 536 2.13 36.77 20.97
CA ILE A 536 2.93 35.56 21.07
C ILE A 536 3.76 35.35 19.81
N ARG A 537 4.89 34.68 19.97
CA ARG A 537 5.70 34.11 18.89
C ARG A 537 5.55 32.61 18.95
N VAL A 538 5.17 32.00 17.84
CA VAL A 538 4.95 30.55 17.72
C VAL A 538 5.48 30.04 16.38
N SER A 539 5.66 28.74 16.25
CA SER A 539 5.86 28.11 14.94
C SER A 539 4.52 28.05 14.20
N ASN A 540 4.53 28.21 12.87
CA ASN A 540 3.38 27.89 12.03
C ASN A 540 3.09 26.37 11.95
N GLN A 541 4.03 25.54 12.42
CA GLN A 541 3.91 24.08 12.46
C GLN A 541 3.18 23.56 13.70
N LEU A 542 2.74 24.43 14.61
CA LEU A 542 1.90 23.98 15.71
C LEU A 542 0.60 23.44 15.14
N THR A 543 0.23 22.23 15.50
CA THR A 543 -1.11 21.70 15.28
C THR A 543 -2.15 22.56 16.02
N LEU A 544 -3.42 22.51 15.61
CA LEU A 544 -4.49 23.25 16.31
C LEU A 544 -4.60 22.83 17.78
N ILE A 545 -4.36 21.56 18.11
CA ILE A 545 -4.36 21.08 19.51
C ILE A 545 -3.20 21.67 20.32
N GLU A 546 -1.98 21.69 19.76
CA GLU A 546 -0.83 22.30 20.43
C GLU A 546 -1.01 23.83 20.57
N PHE A 547 -1.64 24.45 19.57
CA PHE A 547 -1.94 25.86 19.60
C PHE A 547 -3.01 26.21 20.65
N HIS A 548 -4.01 25.35 20.85
CA HIS A 548 -4.94 25.45 21.98
C HIS A 548 -4.19 25.45 23.33
N ASP A 549 -3.27 24.52 23.54
CA ASP A 549 -2.46 24.48 24.78
C ASP A 549 -1.64 25.76 24.96
N VAL A 550 -1.12 26.34 23.88
CA VAL A 550 -0.45 27.64 23.90
C VAL A 550 -1.44 28.73 24.34
N ILE A 551 -2.64 28.81 23.77
CA ILE A 551 -3.66 29.81 24.13
C ILE A 551 -4.03 29.70 25.62
N GLN A 552 -4.29 28.49 26.10
CA GLN A 552 -4.63 28.22 27.51
C GLN A 552 -3.53 28.75 28.45
N ASN A 553 -2.26 28.47 28.17
CA ASN A 553 -1.15 28.91 29.00
C ASN A 553 -0.92 30.44 28.99
N VAL A 554 -1.12 31.08 27.83
CA VAL A 554 -0.89 32.52 27.68
C VAL A 554 -2.02 33.35 28.29
N MET A 555 -3.24 32.80 28.30
CA MET A 555 -4.38 33.38 29.03
C MET A 555 -4.36 33.02 30.52
N GLY A 556 -3.82 31.87 30.87
CA GLY A 556 -3.72 31.39 32.24
C GLY A 556 -4.94 30.62 32.71
N TRP A 557 -5.58 29.91 31.80
CA TRP A 557 -6.70 29.02 32.05
C TRP A 557 -6.25 27.58 32.31
N GLU A 558 -7.21 26.76 32.74
CA GLU A 558 -6.96 25.45 33.32
C GLU A 558 -7.28 24.29 32.36
N ASN A 559 -7.75 24.61 31.15
CA ASN A 559 -8.10 23.63 30.11
C ASN A 559 -9.17 22.61 30.56
N GLU A 560 -10.21 23.09 31.27
CA GLU A 560 -11.27 22.25 31.84
C GLU A 560 -12.51 22.12 30.93
N HIS A 561 -12.62 22.95 29.90
CA HIS A 561 -13.81 23.04 29.04
C HIS A 561 -13.52 22.73 27.57
N LEU A 562 -14.60 22.46 26.81
CA LEU A 562 -14.54 22.26 25.37
C LEU A 562 -14.15 23.55 24.64
N PHE A 563 -13.53 23.39 23.48
CA PHE A 563 -13.12 24.50 22.62
C PHE A 563 -13.38 24.19 21.15
N ARG A 564 -13.36 25.22 20.32
CA ARG A 564 -13.37 25.08 18.86
C ARG A 564 -12.62 26.21 18.17
N PHE A 565 -12.08 25.90 17.00
CA PHE A 565 -11.54 26.87 16.06
C PHE A 565 -12.51 27.13 14.90
N ASN A 566 -12.51 28.35 14.40
CA ASN A 566 -13.39 28.78 13.33
C ASN A 566 -12.67 29.74 12.38
N ILE A 567 -12.88 29.55 11.09
CA ILE A 567 -12.36 30.43 10.03
C ILE A 567 -13.52 31.06 9.27
N SER A 568 -13.58 32.39 9.24
CA SER A 568 -14.62 33.14 8.53
C SER A 568 -16.07 32.70 8.83
N GLY A 569 -16.34 32.26 10.06
CA GLY A 569 -17.67 31.79 10.48
C GLY A 569 -17.92 30.29 10.28
N ILE A 570 -16.94 29.52 9.79
CA ILE A 570 -17.03 28.06 9.58
C ILE A 570 -16.17 27.34 10.61
N ASP A 571 -16.76 26.38 11.34
CA ASP A 571 -16.06 25.58 12.34
C ASP A 571 -15.10 24.59 11.67
N ILE A 572 -13.89 24.47 12.22
CA ILE A 572 -12.93 23.46 11.83
C ILE A 572 -13.27 22.17 12.60
N PRO A 573 -13.47 21.02 11.92
CA PRO A 573 -13.80 19.75 12.58
C PRO A 573 -12.72 19.30 13.57
N GLU A 574 -13.14 18.82 14.74
CA GLU A 574 -12.26 18.44 15.85
C GLU A 574 -11.32 17.28 15.49
N GLU A 575 -11.76 16.35 14.64
CA GLU A 575 -10.96 15.21 14.16
C GLU A 575 -9.66 15.61 13.44
N HIS A 576 -9.54 16.87 13.03
CA HIS A 576 -8.37 17.41 12.34
C HIS A 576 -7.39 18.13 13.28
N TYR A 577 -7.72 18.35 14.56
CA TYR A 577 -6.91 19.23 15.42
C TYR A 577 -5.49 18.71 15.70
N ASP A 578 -5.32 17.39 15.71
CA ASP A 578 -4.03 16.73 15.95
C ASP A 578 -3.12 16.67 14.70
N GLN A 579 -3.66 17.02 13.52
CA GLN A 579 -2.97 16.83 12.23
C GLN A 579 -2.77 18.15 11.49
N THR A 580 -3.70 19.09 11.65
CA THR A 580 -3.68 20.37 10.92
C THR A 580 -2.85 21.41 11.64
N CYS A 581 -1.77 21.86 10.99
CA CYS A 581 -0.94 22.96 11.46
C CYS A 581 -1.64 24.30 11.29
N ILE A 582 -1.41 25.25 12.21
CA ILE A 582 -2.00 26.59 12.14
C ILE A 582 -1.55 27.37 10.90
N GLY A 583 -0.40 27.02 10.32
CA GLY A 583 0.11 27.61 9.07
C GLY A 583 -0.78 27.37 7.85
N VAL A 584 -1.73 26.42 7.92
CA VAL A 584 -2.76 26.23 6.88
C VAL A 584 -3.73 27.41 6.84
N PHE A 585 -3.90 28.11 7.96
CA PHE A 585 -4.88 29.19 8.12
C PHE A 585 -4.26 30.57 8.38
N LEU A 586 -3.02 30.60 8.84
CA LEU A 586 -2.31 31.79 9.31
C LEU A 586 -0.96 31.90 8.60
N ASP A 587 -0.96 32.27 7.32
CA ASP A 587 0.25 32.32 6.48
C ASP A 587 0.65 33.75 6.08
N GLU A 588 -0.30 34.69 6.05
CA GLU A 588 -0.11 36.08 5.67
C GLU A 588 -0.41 37.07 6.80
N ILE A 589 0.17 38.28 6.69
CA ILE A 589 -0.11 39.36 7.65
C ILE A 589 -1.55 39.81 7.48
N GLY A 590 -2.32 39.76 8.56
CA GLY A 590 -3.74 40.13 8.58
C GLY A 590 -4.68 38.94 8.62
N ASP A 591 -4.19 37.71 8.46
CA ASP A 591 -5.02 36.52 8.60
C ASP A 591 -5.59 36.40 10.01
N GLU A 592 -6.79 35.82 10.05
CA GLU A 592 -7.63 35.78 11.23
C GLU A 592 -8.15 34.36 11.47
N LEU A 593 -7.97 33.88 12.70
CA LEU A 593 -8.55 32.63 13.19
C LEU A 593 -9.31 32.91 14.48
N SER A 594 -10.53 32.40 14.56
CA SER A 594 -11.37 32.53 15.75
C SER A 594 -11.20 31.31 16.64
N TYR A 595 -11.12 31.53 17.95
CA TYR A 595 -11.02 30.48 18.95
C TYR A 595 -12.05 30.72 20.04
N GLN A 596 -12.92 29.73 20.26
CA GLN A 596 -13.89 29.73 21.34
C GLN A 596 -13.49 28.73 22.40
N TYR A 597 -13.50 29.15 23.65
CA TYR A 597 -13.27 28.31 24.82
C TYR A 597 -14.44 28.42 25.78
N ASP A 598 -14.84 27.28 26.34
CA ASP A 598 -16.04 27.09 27.15
C ASP A 598 -17.34 27.46 26.43
N PHE A 599 -18.14 26.46 26.08
CA PHE A 599 -19.42 26.67 25.40
C PHE A 599 -20.52 27.16 26.35
N GLY A 600 -20.28 27.13 27.66
CA GLY A 600 -21.12 27.76 28.67
C GLY A 600 -20.88 29.27 28.73
N ASP A 601 -19.65 29.69 29.04
CA ASP A 601 -19.29 31.10 29.22
C ASP A 601 -18.99 31.86 27.90
N ASP A 602 -18.77 31.13 26.80
CA ASP A 602 -18.60 31.66 25.43
C ASP A 602 -17.40 32.62 25.29
N TRP A 603 -16.21 32.20 25.72
CA TRP A 603 -15.00 33.02 25.61
C TRP A 603 -14.47 33.06 24.19
N LEU A 604 -14.83 34.11 23.44
CA LEU A 604 -14.44 34.31 22.05
C LEU A 604 -13.13 35.08 21.89
N HIS A 605 -12.20 34.51 21.13
CA HIS A 605 -10.91 35.11 20.82
C HIS A 605 -10.77 35.33 19.32
N GLN A 606 -10.21 36.48 18.97
CA GLN A 606 -9.65 36.74 17.65
C GLN A 606 -8.14 36.58 17.70
N ILE A 607 -7.61 35.64 16.93
CA ILE A 607 -6.19 35.51 16.65
C ILE A 607 -5.93 36.22 15.33
N THR A 608 -4.92 37.10 15.29
CA THR A 608 -4.52 37.83 14.08
C THR A 608 -3.01 37.71 13.86
N VAL A 609 -2.59 37.44 12.62
CA VAL A 609 -1.18 37.49 12.23
C VAL A 609 -0.72 38.93 12.12
N GLU A 610 0.21 39.36 12.99
CA GLU A 610 0.82 40.68 12.90
C GLU A 610 2.13 40.68 12.10
N LYS A 611 2.83 39.54 12.06
CA LYS A 611 4.09 39.39 11.33
C LYS A 611 4.42 37.94 11.06
N VAL A 612 4.90 37.67 9.85
CA VAL A 612 5.53 36.40 9.46
C VAL A 612 7.05 36.54 9.53
N LEU A 613 7.74 35.57 10.14
CA LEU A 613 9.18 35.56 10.36
C LEU A 613 9.83 34.50 9.45
N PRO A 614 10.92 34.85 8.76
CA PRO A 614 11.59 33.94 7.82
C PRO A 614 12.32 32.76 8.48
N LYS A 615 12.37 32.72 9.81
CA LYS A 615 12.94 31.61 10.59
C LYS A 615 11.87 31.10 11.53
N ASP A 616 11.85 29.78 11.68
CA ASP A 616 10.98 29.08 12.62
C ASP A 616 11.24 29.45 14.09
N ILE A 617 10.25 29.19 14.94
CA ILE A 617 10.27 29.44 16.38
C ILE A 617 10.18 28.10 17.11
N ILE A 618 11.32 27.65 17.63
CA ILE A 618 11.44 26.38 18.36
C ILE A 618 10.76 26.45 19.74
N GLN A 619 10.73 27.63 20.37
CA GLN A 619 10.11 27.83 21.68
C GLN A 619 9.14 29.00 21.65
N PRO A 620 7.85 28.76 21.91
CA PRO A 620 6.87 29.84 22.02
C PRO A 620 7.20 30.87 23.09
N GLU A 621 6.93 32.14 22.80
CA GLU A 621 7.22 33.24 23.72
C GLU A 621 6.12 34.31 23.66
N ILE A 622 5.66 34.75 24.83
CA ILE A 622 4.83 35.95 24.96
C ILE A 622 5.74 37.19 24.95
N THR A 623 5.59 38.02 23.93
CA THR A 623 6.41 39.23 23.72
C THR A 623 5.80 40.47 24.38
N ALA A 624 4.47 40.55 24.42
CA ALA A 624 3.71 41.63 25.05
C ALA A 624 2.29 41.16 25.42
N GLY A 625 1.60 41.91 26.26
CA GLY A 625 0.20 41.65 26.62
C GLY A 625 -0.38 42.77 27.46
N ASN A 626 -1.70 42.79 27.59
CA ASN A 626 -2.41 43.75 28.44
C ASN A 626 -3.66 43.10 29.04
N GLY A 627 -4.08 43.61 30.19
CA GLY A 627 -5.32 43.20 30.85
C GLY A 627 -5.21 41.84 31.55
N MET A 628 -5.89 41.76 32.68
CA MET A 628 -6.06 40.52 33.42
C MET A 628 -7.08 39.64 32.70
N CYS A 629 -6.76 38.37 32.48
CA CYS A 629 -7.72 37.43 31.90
C CYS A 629 -8.85 37.15 32.88
N PRO A 630 -10.07 36.87 32.39
CA PRO A 630 -11.14 36.35 33.21
C PRO A 630 -10.72 35.10 33.97
N ALA A 631 -11.20 34.96 35.20
CA ALA A 631 -11.12 33.70 35.91
C ALA A 631 -11.99 32.63 35.21
N GLU A 632 -11.60 31.37 35.33
CA GLU A 632 -12.46 30.25 34.95
C GLU A 632 -13.81 30.34 35.66
N ASP A 633 -14.86 29.85 34.99
CA ASP A 633 -16.25 29.84 35.48
C ASP A 633 -16.79 31.21 35.97
N SER A 634 -16.28 32.32 35.42
CA SER A 634 -16.68 33.67 35.87
C SER A 634 -17.99 34.19 35.24
N GLY A 635 -18.67 33.37 34.43
CA GLY A 635 -20.00 33.66 33.86
C GLY A 635 -19.94 34.43 32.54
N GLY A 636 -18.86 34.26 31.77
CA GLY A 636 -18.68 34.87 30.46
C GLY A 636 -18.38 36.37 30.47
N ILE A 637 -18.20 36.92 29.26
CA ILE A 637 -17.64 38.27 29.07
C ILE A 637 -18.47 39.39 29.71
N TRP A 638 -19.79 39.25 29.73
CA TRP A 638 -20.71 40.23 30.31
C TRP A 638 -20.62 40.26 31.83
N SER A 639 -20.59 39.07 32.46
CA SER A 639 -20.42 38.93 33.91
C SER A 639 -19.06 39.48 34.33
N TRP A 640 -17.98 39.09 33.65
CA TRP A 640 -16.64 39.58 33.94
C TRP A 640 -16.54 41.10 33.89
N ASN A 641 -17.03 41.71 32.80
CA ASN A 641 -17.07 43.17 32.67
C ASN A 641 -17.91 43.85 33.76
N TYR A 642 -19.00 43.21 34.21
CA TYR A 642 -19.80 43.68 35.32
C TYR A 642 -19.03 43.60 36.64
N LEU A 643 -18.38 42.48 36.95
CA LEU A 643 -17.56 42.29 38.15
C LEU A 643 -16.41 43.31 38.23
N LEU A 644 -15.75 43.60 37.11
CA LEU A 644 -14.71 44.64 37.05
C LEU A 644 -15.24 46.07 37.32
N LYS A 645 -16.51 46.35 36.97
CA LYS A 645 -17.20 47.61 37.32
C LYS A 645 -17.63 47.61 38.78
N LEU A 646 -18.19 46.49 39.25
CA LEU A 646 -18.65 46.29 40.61
C LEU A 646 -17.53 46.52 41.63
N ARG A 647 -16.32 46.00 41.36
CA ARG A 647 -15.12 46.21 42.18
C ARG A 647 -14.79 47.69 42.47
N LYS A 648 -15.21 48.61 41.59
CA LYS A 648 -14.96 50.05 41.72
C LYS A 648 -16.02 50.77 42.55
N GLN A 649 -17.09 50.10 42.95
CA GLN A 649 -18.13 50.67 43.79
C GLN A 649 -17.62 50.85 45.23
N LYS A 650 -18.10 51.90 45.89
CA LYS A 650 -17.69 52.25 47.27
C LYS A 650 -18.45 51.47 48.35
N VAL A 651 -19.63 50.96 47.99
CA VAL A 651 -20.53 50.22 48.88
C VAL A 651 -21.08 49.06 48.07
N LEU A 652 -21.00 47.85 48.62
CA LEU A 652 -21.45 46.60 48.01
C LEU A 652 -22.50 45.95 48.92
N THR A 653 -23.44 45.21 48.34
CA THR A 653 -24.27 44.26 49.09
C THR A 653 -23.45 43.02 49.50
N GLU A 654 -24.00 42.20 50.39
CA GLU A 654 -23.39 40.92 50.79
C GLU A 654 -23.20 40.01 49.58
N ASP A 655 -24.26 39.83 48.77
CA ASP A 655 -24.22 39.05 47.52
C ASP A 655 -23.19 39.59 46.52
N GLU A 656 -23.05 40.92 46.39
CA GLU A 656 -22.07 41.55 45.49
C GLU A 656 -20.62 41.35 45.97
N ALA A 657 -20.40 41.31 47.28
CA ALA A 657 -19.09 41.02 47.85
C ALA A 657 -18.73 39.53 47.68
N GLU A 658 -19.69 38.62 47.88
CA GLU A 658 -19.53 37.18 47.68
C GLU A 658 -19.19 36.85 46.21
N GLN A 659 -19.87 37.50 45.25
CA GLN A 659 -19.57 37.34 43.83
C GLN A 659 -18.15 37.75 43.44
N LEU A 660 -17.63 38.83 44.03
CA LEU A 660 -16.25 39.26 43.80
C LEU A 660 -15.25 38.29 44.43
N GLU A 661 -15.51 37.84 45.66
CA GLU A 661 -14.65 36.88 46.36
C GLU A 661 -14.56 35.54 45.62
N PHE A 662 -15.68 35.04 45.09
CA PHE A 662 -15.75 33.79 44.34
C PHE A 662 -14.79 33.75 43.16
N VAL A 663 -14.66 34.84 42.41
CA VAL A 663 -13.73 34.96 41.26
C VAL A 663 -12.36 35.52 41.64
N GLY A 664 -12.04 35.60 42.93
CA GLY A 664 -10.76 36.09 43.44
C GLY A 664 -10.52 37.59 43.26
N LEU A 665 -11.58 38.40 43.16
CA LEU A 665 -11.50 39.86 43.09
C LEU A 665 -11.76 40.52 44.43
N SER A 666 -10.99 41.54 44.77
CA SER A 666 -11.15 42.31 46.01
C SER A 666 -11.60 43.76 45.74
N PRO A 667 -12.56 44.32 46.50
CA PRO A 667 -13.00 45.69 46.33
C PRO A 667 -11.85 46.70 46.50
N SER A 668 -11.79 47.71 45.63
CA SER A 668 -10.78 48.79 45.68
C SER A 668 -9.29 48.40 45.58
N GLU A 669 -8.96 47.12 45.36
CA GLU A 669 -7.59 46.71 45.02
C GLU A 669 -7.26 47.03 43.55
N SER A 670 -6.00 47.41 43.30
CA SER A 670 -5.51 47.52 41.94
C SER A 670 -5.46 46.12 41.34
N LEU A 671 -5.97 45.97 40.12
CA LEU A 671 -5.73 44.74 39.37
C LEU A 671 -4.23 44.57 39.20
N GLU A 672 -3.76 43.35 39.44
CA GLU A 672 -2.40 43.02 39.09
C GLU A 672 -2.25 43.15 37.56
N PRO A 673 -1.21 43.85 37.09
CA PRO A 673 -0.93 43.91 35.68
C PRO A 673 -0.57 42.50 35.19
N PHE A 674 -0.83 42.23 33.90
CA PHE A 674 -0.43 40.97 33.28
C PHE A 674 1.07 40.68 33.52
N ASP A 675 1.37 39.60 34.25
CA ASP A 675 2.74 39.15 34.48
C ASP A 675 3.25 38.31 33.31
N LYS A 676 3.94 38.99 32.39
CA LYS A 676 4.60 38.37 31.23
C LYS A 676 5.66 37.33 31.63
N GLN A 677 6.35 37.50 32.75
CA GLN A 677 7.40 36.57 33.16
C GLN A 677 6.80 35.26 33.68
N GLN A 678 5.77 35.35 34.51
CA GLN A 678 5.04 34.18 35.01
C GLN A 678 4.36 33.42 33.85
N ALA A 679 3.71 34.14 32.94
CA ALA A 679 3.05 33.51 31.79
C ALA A 679 4.06 32.81 30.85
N ASN A 680 5.23 33.41 30.59
CA ASN A 680 6.29 32.73 29.85
C ASN A 680 6.89 31.53 30.60
N LYS A 681 6.90 31.53 31.94
CA LYS A 681 7.35 30.38 32.74
C LYS A 681 6.40 29.20 32.57
N ARG A 682 5.07 29.43 32.60
CA ARG A 682 4.05 28.40 32.31
C ARG A 682 4.21 27.85 30.90
N LEU A 683 4.27 28.75 29.91
CA LEU A 683 4.42 28.37 28.51
C LEU A 683 5.69 27.54 28.25
N LYS A 684 6.82 27.88 28.87
CA LYS A 684 8.05 27.08 28.75
C LYS A 684 7.94 25.70 29.41
N ALA A 685 7.13 25.53 30.45
CA ALA A 685 6.97 24.24 31.11
C ALA A 685 6.19 23.24 30.25
N LEU A 686 5.34 23.72 29.34
CA LEU A 686 4.62 22.89 28.37
C LEU A 686 5.59 22.21 27.38
N PHE A 687 6.58 22.93 26.87
CA PHE A 687 7.51 22.45 25.83
C PHE A 687 8.80 21.79 26.36
N ASN A 688 8.92 21.56 27.66
CA ASN A 688 10.08 20.89 28.29
C ASN A 688 9.71 19.56 28.97
N GLN A 689 8.49 19.07 28.75
CA GLN A 689 8.03 17.73 29.15
C GLN A 689 8.25 16.77 27.99
#